data_AF-V2WPH3-F1
#
_entry.id   AF-V2WPH3-F1
#
_cell.length_a   1.000
_cell.length_b   1.000
_cell.length_c   1.000
_cell.angle_alpha   90.00
_cell.angle_beta   90.00
_cell.angle_gamma   90.00
#
_symmetry.space_group_name_H-M   'P 1'
#
loop_
_entity.id
_entity.type
_entity.pdbx_description
1 polymer ?
#
loop_
_entity_poly.entity_id
_entity_poly.type
_entity_poly.pdbx_seq_one_letter_code
_entity_poly.pdbx_strand_id
1 'polypeptide(L)'
;MSEPHKAFLIARLIPSSSKGEQSKAYYRCIAAFQHRWSYTFPQIAAVRRFLDLLSNAENANIVRDEIRRAQGKYARQGKRPAMPALSFPYTQFLFSQAWNMDIDNPSTPYVTGIGFEQSVFNPNIGCFSHGSSINGIAIIDITDPLDPAYCYSLDRRDICILTAERYVRIYYKDEDGESESEGGSEDEGEGEGDMLEIDDDGDDPEGERIAQEIKANAMRHAASLKVVRLLTRDVLAEVWPEYFSGNGFPEQEELLIKQETDLHRSLLPPLADLALSQLVKQCALDDDWEPLEQLADMPGKPEVIAAALISQKDIPDSGSALLAKFLLSEVGKNGGIVDLSRFTLSVDAIRVMLPLFPCDTVKAVDLSGNQNLTPDIVVDVTSTYPNLIRLMLLNTNITNKQVMGLLATKPEAFYRLHDFVHPALLVRVSPPSNANIPKDLPAAFEDLQALHKRISTAPRGFTFMQADKVNLLDGQIASMTSIPFFHSEKVLLRLTKFFTDSFVGSQLGPSMVLAAGTPLRSQPRDMNERQHWLHRWISMVPIRGIYDTWRAHEWIFALNCTPHFKRRQEPTYAFIKVDEEAHNEWLFNMLKEEWEVNEGKKNGEAPKDVSGVAVTPFSLENVKVYDVRGFADAVEKEGRPRPSEEVMVAFEEAIAGGRIRRSVPTGFLEVPPLVLMDIEEAKQYIFAN
;
A
#
# COMPACT_ATOMS: atom_id res chain seq x y z
N MET A 1 -15.41 -23.36 11.73
CA MET A 1 -14.08 -22.76 11.94
C MET A 1 -13.60 -22.19 10.61
N SER A 2 -12.99 -20.99 10.57
CA SER A 2 -12.45 -20.45 9.31
C SER A 2 -11.05 -21.02 9.06
N GLU A 3 -10.83 -21.63 7.89
CA GLU A 3 -9.49 -22.07 7.49
C GLU A 3 -8.73 -20.93 6.82
N PRO A 4 -7.39 -20.94 6.90
CA PRO A 4 -6.57 -19.96 6.21
C PRO A 4 -6.65 -20.13 4.69
N HIS A 5 -6.78 -19.01 3.96
CA HIS A 5 -6.64 -18.98 2.51
C HIS A 5 -5.32 -18.32 2.11
N LYS A 6 -4.59 -18.93 1.17
CA LYS A 6 -3.32 -18.40 0.65
C LYS A 6 -3.56 -17.74 -0.71
N ALA A 7 -2.92 -16.60 -0.93
CA ALA A 7 -2.98 -15.88 -2.19
C ALA A 7 -1.56 -15.47 -2.63
N PHE A 8 -1.27 -15.58 -3.91
CA PHE A 8 0.05 -15.39 -4.48
C PHE A 8 0.01 -14.37 -5.61
N LEU A 9 1.03 -13.51 -5.66
CA LEU A 9 1.31 -12.65 -6.79
C LEU A 9 2.51 -13.20 -7.54
N ILE A 10 2.40 -13.28 -8.86
CA ILE A 10 3.48 -13.67 -9.76
C ILE A 10 3.77 -12.56 -10.76
N ALA A 11 5.02 -12.47 -11.21
CA ALA A 11 5.41 -11.56 -12.29
C ALA A 11 6.61 -12.14 -13.04
N ARG A 12 6.80 -11.69 -14.29
CA ARG A 12 8.02 -11.99 -15.05
C ARG A 12 9.20 -11.12 -14.60
N LEU A 13 10.27 -11.79 -14.16
CA LEU A 13 11.51 -11.17 -13.75
C LEU A 13 12.69 -11.80 -14.51
N ILE A 14 13.69 -10.98 -14.84
CA ILE A 14 15.00 -11.43 -15.29
C ILE A 14 15.79 -11.90 -14.06
N PRO A 15 16.21 -13.18 -13.98
CA PRO A 15 16.96 -13.67 -12.83
C PRO A 15 18.37 -13.07 -12.78
N SER A 16 18.90 -12.85 -11.57
CA SER A 16 20.25 -12.31 -11.35
C SER A 16 21.39 -13.15 -11.95
N SER A 17 21.16 -14.44 -12.17
CA SER A 17 22.13 -15.35 -12.80
C SER A 17 22.22 -15.19 -14.32
N SER A 18 21.26 -14.48 -14.94
CA SER A 18 21.21 -14.28 -16.38
C SER A 18 22.11 -13.09 -16.75
N LYS A 19 23.35 -13.37 -17.14
CA LYS A 19 24.27 -12.36 -17.68
C LYS A 19 24.34 -12.47 -19.20
N GLY A 20 24.23 -11.33 -19.90
CA GLY A 20 24.39 -11.24 -21.36
C GLY A 20 23.10 -10.97 -22.13
N GLU A 21 23.23 -10.83 -23.45
CA GLU A 21 22.15 -10.45 -24.39
C GLU A 21 20.97 -11.44 -24.45
N GLN A 22 21.14 -12.66 -23.92
CA GLN A 22 20.09 -13.69 -23.86
C GLN A 22 19.41 -13.80 -22.49
N SER A 23 19.24 -12.68 -21.79
CA SER A 23 18.54 -12.68 -20.50
C SER A 23 17.04 -12.98 -20.70
N LYS A 24 16.67 -14.26 -20.68
CA LYS A 24 15.27 -14.69 -20.69
C LYS A 24 14.61 -14.30 -19.36
N ALA A 25 13.47 -13.61 -19.43
CA ALA A 25 12.62 -13.38 -18.27
C ALA A 25 11.85 -14.66 -17.91
N TYR A 26 11.61 -14.87 -16.61
CA TYR A 26 10.86 -16.02 -16.12
C TYR A 26 9.79 -15.60 -15.11
N TYR A 27 8.71 -16.37 -15.04
CA TYR A 27 7.71 -16.18 -13.99
C TYR A 27 8.26 -16.53 -12.61
N ARG A 28 7.99 -15.67 -11.63
CA ARG A 28 8.42 -15.82 -10.24
C ARG A 28 7.28 -15.39 -9.30
N CYS A 29 7.07 -16.14 -8.22
CA CYS A 29 6.27 -15.66 -7.09
C CYS A 29 6.98 -14.46 -6.45
N ILE A 30 6.31 -13.31 -6.45
CA ILE A 30 6.84 -12.04 -5.94
C ILE A 30 6.28 -11.64 -4.58
N ALA A 31 5.09 -12.14 -4.25
CA ALA A 31 4.48 -11.99 -2.95
C ALA A 31 3.61 -13.20 -2.63
N ALA A 32 3.59 -13.58 -1.36
CA ALA A 32 2.67 -14.57 -0.83
C ALA A 32 1.95 -13.95 0.39
N PHE A 33 0.65 -14.22 0.50
CA PHE A 33 -0.20 -13.69 1.55
C PHE A 33 -1.10 -14.81 2.07
N GLN A 34 -1.35 -14.85 3.38
CA GLN A 34 -2.29 -15.77 3.99
C GLN A 34 -3.25 -15.01 4.89
N HIS A 35 -4.54 -15.14 4.61
CA HIS A 35 -5.58 -14.57 5.45
C HIS A 35 -6.12 -15.66 6.40
N ARG A 36 -5.95 -15.49 7.72
CA ARG A 36 -6.34 -16.49 8.72
C ARG A 36 -7.85 -16.60 8.96
N TRP A 37 -8.61 -15.58 8.58
CA TRP A 37 -10.05 -15.49 8.87
C TRP A 37 -10.86 -15.25 7.60
N SER A 38 -10.61 -16.04 6.57
CA SER A 38 -11.35 -15.94 5.33
C SER A 38 -12.68 -16.67 5.48
N TYR A 39 -13.74 -15.98 5.90
CA TYR A 39 -15.09 -16.55 5.99
C TYR A 39 -15.73 -16.62 4.61
N THR A 40 -15.70 -17.78 3.93
CA THR A 40 -16.47 -18.19 2.72
C THR A 40 -16.50 -17.28 1.46
N PHE A 41 -16.56 -15.96 1.56
CA PHE A 41 -16.66 -14.97 0.47
C PHE A 41 -15.39 -14.13 0.13
N PRO A 42 -14.47 -13.80 1.07
CA PRO A 42 -13.49 -12.74 0.87
C PRO A 42 -12.55 -12.94 -0.30
N GLN A 43 -12.34 -14.15 -0.80
CA GLN A 43 -11.21 -14.45 -1.69
C GLN A 43 -11.48 -13.97 -3.12
N ILE A 44 -12.70 -14.18 -3.62
CA ILE A 44 -13.09 -13.75 -4.98
C ILE A 44 -13.32 -12.26 -5.02
N ALA A 45 -13.98 -11.77 -3.99
CA ALA A 45 -14.13 -10.36 -3.78
C ALA A 45 -12.76 -9.67 -3.64
N ALA A 46 -11.82 -10.23 -2.88
CA ALA A 46 -10.46 -9.69 -2.74
C ALA A 46 -9.68 -9.70 -4.05
N VAL A 47 -9.74 -10.76 -4.85
CA VAL A 47 -9.14 -10.76 -6.20
C VAL A 47 -9.74 -9.60 -6.98
N ARG A 48 -11.07 -9.47 -7.07
CA ARG A 48 -11.71 -8.38 -7.80
C ARG A 48 -11.26 -7.00 -7.29
N ARG A 49 -11.27 -6.78 -5.97
CA ARG A 49 -10.85 -5.51 -5.35
C ARG A 49 -9.40 -5.19 -5.67
N PHE A 50 -8.51 -6.18 -5.64
CA PHE A 50 -7.11 -5.99 -6.01
C PHE A 50 -6.96 -5.60 -7.48
N LEU A 51 -7.70 -6.25 -8.39
CA LEU A 51 -7.70 -5.87 -9.81
C LEU A 51 -8.26 -4.45 -10.03
N ASP A 52 -9.29 -4.06 -9.28
CA ASP A 52 -9.83 -2.69 -9.32
C ASP A 52 -8.78 -1.67 -8.83
N LEU A 53 -8.05 -1.98 -7.76
CA LEU A 53 -6.93 -1.16 -7.29
C LEU A 53 -5.82 -1.06 -8.36
N LEU A 54 -5.51 -2.15 -9.08
CA LEU A 54 -4.52 -2.14 -10.16
C LEU A 54 -4.99 -1.39 -11.41
N SER A 55 -6.30 -1.31 -11.66
CA SER A 55 -6.85 -0.56 -12.78
C SER A 55 -6.61 0.95 -12.68
N ASN A 56 -6.31 1.46 -11.48
CA ASN A 56 -5.84 2.82 -11.31
C ASN A 56 -4.41 2.96 -11.90
N ALA A 57 -4.27 3.87 -12.86
CA ALA A 57 -3.02 4.05 -13.61
C ALA A 57 -1.83 4.42 -12.70
N GLU A 58 -2.05 5.21 -11.65
CA GLU A 58 -0.99 5.57 -10.70
C GLU A 58 -0.51 4.38 -9.87
N ASN A 59 -1.43 3.57 -9.33
CA ASN A 59 -1.10 2.33 -8.65
C ASN A 59 -0.34 1.38 -9.59
N ALA A 60 -0.83 1.20 -10.82
CA ALA A 60 -0.16 0.38 -11.84
C ALA A 60 1.26 0.86 -12.14
N ASN A 61 1.48 2.16 -12.25
CA ASN A 61 2.80 2.74 -12.50
C ASN A 61 3.78 2.48 -11.35
N ILE A 62 3.31 2.55 -10.10
CA ILE A 62 4.13 2.22 -8.93
C ILE A 62 4.46 0.73 -8.91
N VAL A 63 3.48 -0.15 -9.15
CA VAL A 63 3.70 -1.62 -9.23
C VAL A 63 4.69 -1.97 -10.35
N ARG A 64 4.56 -1.36 -11.53
CA ARG A 64 5.54 -1.49 -12.62
C ARG A 64 6.93 -1.06 -12.20
N ASP A 65 7.05 0.02 -11.44
CA ASP A 65 8.34 0.47 -10.93
C ASP A 65 8.95 -0.53 -9.94
N GLU A 66 8.16 -1.13 -9.04
CA GLU A 66 8.64 -2.21 -8.16
C GLU A 66 9.14 -3.42 -8.97
N ILE A 67 8.38 -3.85 -9.99
CA ILE A 67 8.75 -4.95 -10.90
C ILE A 67 10.04 -4.60 -11.66
N ARG A 68 10.16 -3.38 -12.19
CA ARG A 68 11.36 -2.90 -12.88
C ARG A 68 12.58 -2.93 -11.96
N ARG A 69 12.43 -2.42 -10.73
CA ARG A 69 13.52 -2.43 -9.73
C ARG A 69 13.93 -3.84 -9.32
N ALA A 70 13.06 -4.85 -9.44
CA ALA A 70 13.37 -6.23 -9.11
C ALA A 70 14.10 -6.99 -10.24
N GLN A 71 14.10 -6.47 -11.46
CA GLN A 71 14.79 -7.09 -12.60
C GLN A 71 16.29 -7.26 -12.29
N GLY A 72 16.81 -8.48 -12.50
CA GLY A 72 18.21 -8.82 -12.28
C GLY A 72 18.64 -8.92 -10.81
N LYS A 73 17.75 -8.69 -9.83
CA LYS A 73 18.11 -8.70 -8.40
C LYS A 73 17.97 -10.06 -7.73
N TYR A 74 17.02 -10.87 -8.15
CA TYR A 74 16.67 -12.12 -7.49
C TYR A 74 16.90 -13.32 -8.41
N ALA A 75 17.22 -14.47 -7.84
CA ALA A 75 17.30 -15.72 -8.59
C ALA A 75 15.94 -16.42 -8.68
N ARG A 76 15.91 -17.57 -9.37
CA ARG A 76 14.73 -18.45 -9.43
C ARG A 76 14.39 -19.03 -8.05
N GLN A 77 13.21 -19.66 -7.94
CA GLN A 77 12.79 -20.40 -6.74
C GLN A 77 13.89 -21.33 -6.24
N GLY A 78 14.15 -21.30 -4.93
CA GLY A 78 15.16 -22.14 -4.29
C GLY A 78 16.61 -21.81 -4.64
N LYS A 79 16.89 -20.73 -5.38
CA LYS A 79 18.24 -20.26 -5.73
C LYS A 79 18.56 -18.93 -5.06
N ARG A 80 19.85 -18.59 -4.98
CA ARG A 80 20.33 -17.33 -4.39
C ARG A 80 20.72 -16.30 -5.45
N PRO A 81 20.52 -14.99 -5.20
CA PRO A 81 19.91 -14.41 -4.00
C PRO A 81 18.39 -14.68 -3.97
N ALA A 82 17.93 -15.13 -2.79
CA ALA A 82 16.51 -15.40 -2.57
C ALA A 82 15.74 -14.10 -2.50
N MET A 83 14.43 -14.14 -2.78
CA MET A 83 13.58 -12.97 -2.72
C MET A 83 13.12 -12.71 -1.27
N PRO A 84 13.41 -11.55 -0.66
CA PRO A 84 12.86 -11.21 0.66
C PRO A 84 11.32 -11.26 0.70
N ALA A 85 10.75 -11.56 1.86
CA ALA A 85 9.30 -11.61 2.05
C ALA A 85 8.59 -10.29 1.69
N LEU A 86 9.26 -9.15 1.93
CA LEU A 86 8.75 -7.81 1.66
C LEU A 86 9.51 -7.12 0.51
N SER A 87 9.69 -7.82 -0.61
CA SER A 87 10.41 -7.28 -1.78
C SER A 87 9.60 -6.27 -2.59
N PHE A 88 8.26 -6.29 -2.45
CA PHE A 88 7.31 -5.48 -3.19
C PHE A 88 6.33 -4.80 -2.22
N PRO A 89 6.84 -3.96 -1.30
CA PRO A 89 6.07 -3.44 -0.18
C PRO A 89 4.80 -2.69 -0.60
N TYR A 90 4.82 -1.94 -1.70
CA TYR A 90 3.64 -1.23 -2.19
C TYR A 90 2.60 -2.18 -2.79
N THR A 91 3.03 -3.04 -3.71
CA THR A 91 2.18 -4.04 -4.33
C THR A 91 1.54 -4.95 -3.28
N GLN A 92 2.34 -5.40 -2.32
CA GLN A 92 1.86 -6.21 -1.20
C GLN A 92 0.88 -5.42 -0.35
N PHE A 93 1.12 -4.14 -0.10
CA PHE A 93 0.21 -3.31 0.67
C PHE A 93 -1.17 -3.18 0.01
N LEU A 94 -1.22 -2.94 -1.30
CA LEU A 94 -2.47 -3.01 -2.08
C LEU A 94 -3.13 -4.38 -1.96
N PHE A 95 -2.34 -5.44 -2.08
CA PHE A 95 -2.82 -6.82 -1.99
C PHE A 95 -3.43 -7.13 -0.61
N SER A 96 -2.72 -6.78 0.45
CA SER A 96 -3.20 -6.92 1.82
C SER A 96 -4.46 -6.11 2.08
N GLN A 97 -4.57 -4.88 1.53
CA GLN A 97 -5.80 -4.10 1.65
C GLN A 97 -6.98 -4.82 0.99
N ALA A 98 -6.79 -5.37 -0.20
CA ALA A 98 -7.84 -6.09 -0.88
C ALA A 98 -8.31 -7.33 -0.11
N TRP A 99 -7.42 -8.04 0.60
CA TRP A 99 -7.75 -9.24 1.38
C TRP A 99 -8.33 -8.94 2.76
N ASN A 100 -7.84 -7.91 3.42
CA ASN A 100 -8.22 -7.60 4.80
C ASN A 100 -9.46 -6.72 4.89
N MET A 101 -9.92 -6.13 3.79
CA MET A 101 -11.08 -5.23 3.79
C MET A 101 -12.25 -5.87 3.06
N ASP A 102 -13.38 -5.98 3.77
CA ASP A 102 -14.67 -6.24 3.15
C ASP A 102 -15.48 -4.94 3.14
N ILE A 103 -15.59 -4.37 1.96
CA ILE A 103 -16.40 -3.17 1.70
C ILE A 103 -17.62 -3.49 0.83
N ASP A 104 -17.84 -4.77 0.53
CA ASP A 104 -18.93 -5.22 -0.33
C ASP A 104 -20.26 -5.24 0.41
N ASN A 105 -20.23 -5.12 1.75
CA ASN A 105 -21.40 -4.81 2.57
C ASN A 105 -21.35 -3.33 3.03
N PRO A 106 -22.21 -2.43 2.52
CA PRO A 106 -22.07 -1.00 2.77
C PRO A 106 -22.57 -0.62 4.18
N SER A 107 -23.42 -1.46 4.77
CA SER A 107 -23.98 -1.25 6.11
C SER A 107 -23.01 -1.69 7.19
N THR A 108 -22.06 -2.57 6.84
CA THR A 108 -21.08 -3.16 7.77
C THR A 108 -19.73 -3.40 7.08
N PRO A 109 -19.05 -2.35 6.58
CA PRO A 109 -17.69 -2.52 6.10
C PRO A 109 -16.84 -2.99 7.27
N TYR A 110 -16.15 -4.11 7.11
CA TYR A 110 -15.30 -4.65 8.17
C TYR A 110 -13.89 -4.87 7.66
N VAL A 111 -12.96 -4.85 8.61
CA VAL A 111 -11.55 -5.08 8.32
C VAL A 111 -11.06 -6.22 9.19
N THR A 112 -10.79 -7.36 8.57
CA THR A 112 -10.22 -8.55 9.19
C THR A 112 -8.70 -8.57 9.07
N GLY A 113 -8.07 -9.42 9.87
CA GLY A 113 -6.65 -9.71 9.77
C GLY A 113 -5.84 -9.19 10.95
N ILE A 114 -4.73 -9.86 11.21
CA ILE A 114 -3.76 -9.57 12.28
C ILE A 114 -2.75 -8.47 11.86
N GLY A 115 -3.13 -7.67 10.88
CA GLY A 115 -2.29 -6.66 10.25
C GLY A 115 -1.48 -7.18 9.06
N PHE A 116 -0.82 -6.23 8.40
CA PHE A 116 -0.15 -6.42 7.12
C PHE A 116 1.00 -7.45 7.19
N GLU A 117 1.90 -7.29 8.16
CA GLU A 117 3.16 -8.04 8.23
C GLU A 117 2.95 -9.48 8.65
N GLN A 118 1.97 -9.71 9.52
CA GLN A 118 1.69 -11.04 10.08
C GLN A 118 1.03 -11.99 9.06
N SER A 119 0.52 -11.42 7.96
CA SER A 119 -0.14 -12.14 6.88
C SER A 119 0.75 -12.33 5.65
N VAL A 120 1.94 -11.71 5.60
CA VAL A 120 2.89 -11.86 4.49
C VAL A 120 3.76 -13.10 4.70
N PHE A 121 3.88 -13.91 3.64
CA PHE A 121 4.66 -15.13 3.61
C PHE A 121 5.91 -14.99 2.74
N ASN A 122 6.86 -15.89 2.97
CA ASN A 122 8.07 -15.97 2.16
C ASN A 122 7.74 -16.40 0.72
N PRO A 123 8.00 -15.57 -0.32
CA PRO A 123 7.66 -15.89 -1.72
C PRO A 123 8.55 -16.98 -2.34
N ASN A 124 9.48 -17.56 -1.56
CA ASN A 124 10.32 -18.68 -2.00
C ASN A 124 9.77 -20.05 -1.58
N ILE A 125 8.62 -20.10 -0.90
CA ILE A 125 7.99 -21.38 -0.53
C ILE A 125 7.12 -21.92 -1.66
N GLY A 126 6.89 -23.24 -1.67
CA GLY A 126 5.93 -23.87 -2.57
C GLY A 126 4.50 -23.44 -2.26
N CYS A 127 3.65 -23.28 -3.27
CA CYS A 127 2.29 -22.76 -3.08
C CYS A 127 1.40 -23.61 -2.15
N PHE A 128 1.64 -24.93 -2.08
CA PHE A 128 0.96 -25.86 -1.16
C PHE A 128 1.82 -26.28 0.05
N SER A 129 2.98 -25.66 0.23
CA SER A 129 3.80 -25.95 1.40
C SER A 129 3.18 -25.34 2.67
N HIS A 130 3.36 -26.00 3.83
CA HIS A 130 2.91 -25.58 5.18
C HIS A 130 1.42 -25.75 5.48
N GLY A 131 1.00 -27.00 5.73
CA GLY A 131 -0.31 -27.31 6.32
C GLY A 131 -1.48 -27.08 5.37
N SER A 132 -2.38 -28.07 5.39
CA SER A 132 -3.63 -28.19 4.64
C SER A 132 -4.32 -26.87 4.27
N SER A 133 -4.01 -26.30 3.09
CA SER A 133 -4.89 -25.33 2.45
C SER A 133 -5.97 -26.10 1.69
N ILE A 134 -6.84 -26.79 2.43
CA ILE A 134 -7.94 -27.59 1.86
C ILE A 134 -8.84 -26.68 1.00
N ASN A 135 -8.96 -25.43 1.43
CA ASN A 135 -9.75 -24.39 0.79
C ASN A 135 -9.07 -23.69 -0.41
N GLY A 136 -7.95 -24.21 -0.92
CA GLY A 136 -7.32 -23.71 -2.15
C GLY A 136 -6.55 -22.40 -2.02
N ILE A 137 -6.11 -21.92 -3.18
CA ILE A 137 -5.24 -20.77 -3.35
C ILE A 137 -5.71 -19.88 -4.50
N ALA A 138 -5.47 -18.57 -4.38
CA ALA A 138 -5.62 -17.60 -5.46
C ALA A 138 -4.24 -17.22 -6.03
N ILE A 139 -4.10 -17.12 -7.34
CA ILE A 139 -2.84 -16.75 -8.00
C ILE A 139 -3.14 -15.64 -9.01
N ILE A 140 -2.37 -14.56 -8.97
CA ILE A 140 -2.55 -13.38 -9.85
C ILE A 140 -1.22 -13.03 -10.50
N ASP A 141 -1.21 -12.97 -11.83
CA ASP A 141 -0.12 -12.40 -12.63
C ASP A 141 -0.30 -10.90 -12.76
N ILE A 142 0.72 -10.17 -12.33
CA ILE A 142 0.79 -8.71 -12.42
C ILE A 142 1.98 -8.23 -13.26
N THR A 143 2.48 -9.08 -14.17
CA THR A 143 3.57 -8.74 -15.09
C THR A 143 3.29 -7.43 -15.83
N ASP A 144 2.06 -7.27 -16.32
CA ASP A 144 1.50 -5.96 -16.66
C ASP A 144 0.30 -5.68 -15.73
N PRO A 145 0.43 -4.73 -14.78
CA PRO A 145 -0.64 -4.44 -13.83
C PRO A 145 -1.96 -3.95 -14.46
N LEU A 146 -1.94 -3.44 -15.71
CA LEU A 146 -3.16 -3.04 -16.43
C LEU A 146 -3.78 -4.17 -17.27
N ASP A 147 -3.07 -5.29 -17.45
CA ASP A 147 -3.58 -6.52 -18.08
C ASP A 147 -3.28 -7.74 -17.18
N PRO A 148 -3.86 -7.76 -15.96
CA PRO A 148 -3.62 -8.84 -15.02
C PRO A 148 -4.28 -10.14 -15.49
N ALA A 149 -3.72 -11.27 -15.07
CA ALA A 149 -4.36 -12.58 -15.20
C ALA A 149 -4.50 -13.26 -13.85
N TYR A 150 -5.45 -14.18 -13.72
CA TYR A 150 -5.67 -14.87 -12.45
C TYR A 150 -6.09 -16.33 -12.63
N CYS A 151 -5.98 -17.11 -11.56
CA CYS A 151 -6.69 -18.37 -11.42
C CYS A 151 -6.86 -18.74 -9.94
N TYR A 152 -7.71 -19.73 -9.70
CA TYR A 152 -7.76 -20.46 -8.44
C TYR A 152 -7.21 -21.88 -8.62
N SER A 153 -6.73 -22.47 -7.54
CA SER A 153 -6.34 -23.88 -7.50
C SER A 153 -6.70 -24.50 -6.16
N LEU A 154 -7.16 -25.74 -6.16
CA LEU A 154 -7.45 -26.51 -4.94
C LEU A 154 -6.33 -27.55 -4.70
N ASP A 155 -5.98 -27.78 -3.44
CA ASP A 155 -5.06 -28.84 -3.02
C ASP A 155 -5.83 -30.18 -2.91
N ARG A 156 -6.32 -30.67 -4.04
CA ARG A 156 -6.95 -32.00 -4.16
C ARG A 156 -6.02 -32.91 -4.97
N ARG A 157 -6.30 -34.23 -4.98
CA ARG A 157 -5.49 -35.25 -5.70
C ARG A 157 -5.17 -34.84 -7.15
N ASP A 158 -6.01 -34.00 -7.76
CA ASP A 158 -5.81 -33.38 -9.07
C ASP A 158 -5.74 -31.85 -8.94
N ILE A 159 -4.53 -31.30 -8.91
CA ILE A 159 -4.27 -29.85 -8.95
C ILE A 159 -4.84 -29.29 -10.28
N CYS A 160 -5.93 -28.54 -10.19
CA CYS A 160 -6.64 -28.00 -11.36
C CYS A 160 -6.68 -26.46 -11.33
N ILE A 161 -6.65 -25.87 -12.52
CA ILE A 161 -6.82 -24.43 -12.71
C ILE A 161 -8.31 -24.15 -12.80
N LEU A 162 -8.80 -23.32 -11.90
CA LEU A 162 -10.22 -23.04 -11.78
C LEU A 162 -10.50 -21.58 -12.12
N THR A 163 -11.58 -21.37 -12.88
CA THR A 163 -12.22 -20.06 -12.99
C THR A 163 -12.84 -19.68 -11.64
N ALA A 164 -13.10 -18.40 -11.43
CA ALA A 164 -13.80 -17.95 -10.22
C ALA A 164 -15.15 -18.68 -10.06
N GLU A 165 -15.92 -18.83 -11.14
CA GLU A 165 -17.22 -19.51 -11.10
C GLU A 165 -17.10 -20.99 -10.72
N ARG A 166 -16.14 -21.70 -11.30
CA ARG A 166 -15.93 -23.13 -10.99
C ARG A 166 -15.44 -23.30 -9.56
N TYR A 167 -14.57 -22.41 -9.09
CA TYR A 167 -14.10 -22.37 -7.71
C TYR A 167 -15.26 -22.18 -6.72
N VAL A 168 -16.14 -21.18 -6.92
CA VAL A 168 -17.36 -21.00 -6.09
C VAL A 168 -18.20 -22.26 -6.09
N ARG A 169 -18.48 -22.81 -7.27
CA ARG A 169 -19.35 -23.98 -7.38
C ARG A 169 -18.78 -25.17 -6.62
N ILE A 170 -17.47 -25.42 -6.65
CA ILE A 170 -16.86 -26.51 -5.88
C ILE A 170 -16.90 -26.19 -4.38
N TYR A 171 -16.56 -24.96 -4.01
CA TYR A 171 -16.49 -24.54 -2.60
C TYR A 171 -17.84 -24.65 -1.88
N TYR A 172 -18.97 -24.39 -2.55
CA TYR A 172 -20.32 -24.45 -1.98
C TYR A 172 -21.15 -25.67 -2.44
N LYS A 173 -20.51 -26.72 -2.97
CA LYS A 173 -21.19 -27.95 -3.41
C LYS A 173 -21.22 -29.04 -2.34
N ASP A 174 -20.32 -28.97 -1.37
CA ASP A 174 -20.11 -30.05 -0.39
C ASP A 174 -21.17 -30.03 0.76
N GLU A 175 -22.16 -29.11 0.74
CA GLU A 175 -23.24 -29.05 1.75
C GLU A 175 -24.60 -29.57 1.25
N ASP A 176 -24.88 -29.49 -0.06
CA ASP A 176 -26.20 -29.84 -0.62
C ASP A 176 -26.30 -31.28 -1.16
N GLY A 177 -25.16 -31.98 -1.24
CA GLY A 177 -25.03 -33.27 -1.94
C GLY A 177 -24.97 -34.43 -0.98
N GLU A 178 -26.13 -35.06 -0.76
CA GLU A 178 -26.32 -36.47 -0.40
C GLU A 178 -25.00 -37.21 -0.19
N SER A 179 -24.63 -37.44 1.08
CA SER A 179 -23.79 -38.59 1.40
C SER A 179 -24.58 -39.81 0.94
N GLU A 180 -24.39 -40.19 -0.34
CA GLU A 180 -24.69 -41.53 -0.80
C GLU A 180 -23.93 -42.43 0.17
N SER A 181 -24.66 -42.93 1.16
CA SER A 181 -24.21 -43.96 2.06
C SER A 181 -23.96 -45.17 1.18
N GLU A 182 -22.75 -45.24 0.61
CA GLU A 182 -22.14 -46.50 0.24
C GLU A 182 -21.99 -47.29 1.54
N GLY A 183 -23.09 -47.95 1.91
CA GLY A 183 -23.15 -48.86 3.02
C GLY A 183 -22.12 -49.96 2.82
N GLY A 184 -21.32 -50.19 3.86
CA GLY A 184 -20.51 -51.39 3.92
C GLY A 184 -19.27 -51.24 4.79
N SER A 185 -19.46 -51.27 6.11
CA SER A 185 -18.93 -52.34 6.97
C SER A 185 -19.03 -51.93 8.44
N GLU A 186 -19.87 -52.66 9.17
CA GLU A 186 -19.89 -52.69 10.63
C GLU A 186 -18.50 -53.13 11.12
N ASP A 187 -17.74 -52.22 11.74
CA ASP A 187 -16.61 -52.60 12.59
C ASP A 187 -16.70 -51.78 13.87
N GLU A 188 -17.23 -52.44 14.90
CA GLU A 188 -17.50 -51.92 16.23
C GLU A 188 -16.18 -51.65 16.97
N GLY A 189 -15.71 -50.41 16.93
CA GLY A 189 -14.56 -49.92 17.71
C GLY A 189 -15.00 -48.87 18.72
N GLU A 190 -15.38 -49.31 19.92
CA GLU A 190 -15.72 -48.47 21.07
C GLU A 190 -14.55 -47.53 21.44
N GLY A 191 -14.74 -46.23 21.20
CA GLY A 191 -13.81 -45.18 21.61
C GLY A 191 -14.60 -43.93 22.00
N GLU A 192 -15.08 -43.91 23.25
CA GLU A 192 -15.72 -42.77 23.90
C GLU A 192 -14.78 -41.54 23.89
N GLY A 193 -14.99 -40.66 22.91
CA GLY A 193 -14.45 -39.31 22.89
C GLY A 193 -15.61 -38.33 22.93
N ASP A 194 -15.87 -37.80 24.14
CA ASP A 194 -16.88 -36.80 24.49
C ASP A 194 -16.67 -35.52 23.66
N MET A 195 -17.16 -35.55 22.42
CA MET A 195 -17.18 -34.44 21.48
C MET A 195 -18.58 -33.85 21.60
N LEU A 196 -18.68 -32.67 22.20
CA LEU A 196 -19.92 -31.91 22.39
C LEU A 196 -20.75 -31.92 21.10
N GLU A 197 -21.72 -32.83 21.02
CA GLU A 197 -22.82 -32.76 20.07
C GLU A 197 -23.58 -31.48 20.42
N ILE A 198 -23.31 -30.43 19.67
CA ILE A 198 -24.18 -29.27 19.64
C ILE A 198 -25.43 -29.80 18.95
N ASP A 199 -26.48 -30.08 19.72
CA ASP A 199 -27.80 -30.48 19.21
C ASP A 199 -28.24 -29.46 18.14
N ASP A 200 -28.01 -29.83 16.87
CA ASP A 200 -28.36 -29.11 15.65
C ASP A 200 -29.85 -29.30 15.37
N ASP A 201 -30.67 -29.02 16.39
CA ASP A 201 -32.10 -29.38 16.47
C ASP A 201 -33.02 -28.31 15.86
N GLY A 202 -32.52 -27.48 14.94
CA GLY A 202 -33.36 -26.50 14.28
C GLY A 202 -32.79 -26.01 12.98
N ASP A 203 -33.49 -26.31 11.88
CA ASP A 203 -33.49 -25.51 10.66
C ASP A 203 -33.50 -24.02 11.06
N ASP A 204 -32.32 -23.37 11.11
CA ASP A 204 -32.23 -21.93 11.28
C ASP A 204 -32.39 -21.32 9.89
N PRO A 205 -33.61 -20.89 9.49
CA PRO A 205 -33.85 -20.34 8.17
C PRO A 205 -33.02 -19.08 7.93
N GLU A 206 -32.56 -18.41 8.98
CA GLU A 206 -31.70 -17.24 8.85
C GLU A 206 -30.27 -17.63 8.45
N GLY A 207 -29.73 -18.73 9.00
CA GLY A 207 -28.45 -19.30 8.60
C GLY A 207 -28.42 -19.68 7.12
N GLU A 208 -29.45 -20.41 6.65
CA GLU A 208 -29.57 -20.79 5.24
C GLU A 208 -29.72 -19.56 4.33
N ARG A 209 -30.54 -18.58 4.74
CA ARG A 209 -30.71 -17.31 3.99
C ARG A 209 -29.39 -16.57 3.85
N ILE A 210 -28.59 -16.47 4.91
CA ILE A 210 -27.27 -15.83 4.91
C ILE A 210 -26.31 -16.62 4.00
N ALA A 211 -26.30 -17.95 4.07
CA ALA A 211 -25.46 -18.79 3.21
C ALA A 211 -25.81 -18.63 1.71
N GLN A 212 -27.10 -18.59 1.37
CA GLN A 212 -27.57 -18.34 0.00
C GLN A 212 -27.20 -16.93 -0.48
N GLU A 213 -27.35 -15.90 0.36
CA GLU A 213 -26.95 -14.53 0.04
C GLU A 213 -25.43 -14.44 -0.22
N ILE A 214 -24.63 -15.11 0.62
CA ILE A 214 -23.18 -15.23 0.46
C ILE A 214 -22.82 -15.89 -0.88
N LYS A 215 -23.43 -17.04 -1.20
CA LYS A 215 -23.21 -17.77 -2.46
C LYS A 215 -23.59 -16.93 -3.68
N ALA A 216 -24.73 -16.24 -3.62
CA ALA A 216 -25.18 -15.33 -4.67
C ALA A 216 -24.22 -14.16 -4.88
N ASN A 217 -23.69 -13.57 -3.80
CA ASN A 217 -22.69 -12.52 -3.88
C ASN A 217 -21.37 -13.05 -4.49
N ALA A 218 -20.89 -14.22 -4.04
CA ALA A 218 -19.69 -14.85 -4.59
C ALA A 218 -19.79 -15.06 -6.11
N MET A 219 -20.95 -15.54 -6.58
CA MET A 219 -21.23 -15.71 -8.01
C MET A 219 -21.25 -14.38 -8.77
N ARG A 220 -21.72 -13.29 -8.15
CA ARG A 220 -21.67 -11.94 -8.76
C ARG A 220 -20.23 -11.47 -8.99
N HIS A 221 -19.35 -11.65 -8.02
CA HIS A 221 -17.93 -11.34 -8.19
C HIS A 221 -17.24 -12.30 -9.18
N ALA A 222 -17.61 -13.58 -9.18
CA ALA A 222 -17.10 -14.52 -10.16
C ALA A 222 -17.50 -14.14 -11.60
N ALA A 223 -18.72 -13.63 -11.80
CA ALA A 223 -19.17 -13.12 -13.09
C ALA A 223 -18.38 -11.88 -13.54
N SER A 224 -18.04 -10.97 -12.63
CA SER A 224 -17.26 -9.76 -12.96
C SER A 224 -15.79 -10.04 -13.28
N LEU A 225 -15.29 -11.23 -12.93
CA LEU A 225 -13.94 -11.68 -13.28
C LEU A 225 -13.88 -12.44 -14.62
N LYS A 226 -15.01 -12.71 -15.29
CA LYS A 226 -15.02 -13.39 -16.60
C LYS A 226 -14.28 -12.62 -17.70
N VAL A 227 -14.17 -11.31 -17.57
CA VAL A 227 -13.43 -10.44 -18.51
C VAL A 227 -11.93 -10.41 -18.25
N VAL A 228 -11.45 -11.05 -17.18
CA VAL A 228 -10.04 -11.07 -16.81
C VAL A 228 -9.42 -12.37 -17.32
N ARG A 229 -8.25 -12.26 -17.95
CA ARG A 229 -7.51 -13.38 -18.53
C ARG A 229 -7.21 -14.45 -17.48
N LEU A 230 -7.39 -15.72 -17.83
CA LEU A 230 -7.02 -16.84 -16.97
C LEU A 230 -5.54 -17.20 -17.11
N LEU A 231 -4.92 -17.62 -16.02
CA LEU A 231 -3.56 -18.16 -16.05
C LEU A 231 -3.53 -19.54 -16.69
N THR A 232 -2.46 -19.79 -17.45
CA THR A 232 -2.21 -21.10 -18.05
C THR A 232 -1.37 -21.95 -17.12
N ARG A 233 -1.44 -23.27 -17.32
CA ARG A 233 -0.63 -24.24 -16.59
C ARG A 233 0.86 -24.04 -16.80
N ASP A 234 1.28 -23.67 -18.01
CA ASP A 234 2.70 -23.39 -18.32
C ASP A 234 3.26 -22.29 -17.45
N VAL A 235 2.47 -21.23 -17.20
CA VAL A 235 2.85 -20.15 -16.29
C VAL A 235 3.05 -20.67 -14.87
N LEU A 236 2.12 -21.50 -14.38
CA LEU A 236 2.22 -22.09 -13.04
C LEU A 236 3.36 -23.10 -12.91
N ALA A 237 3.62 -23.90 -13.94
CA ALA A 237 4.75 -24.84 -14.02
C ALA A 237 6.10 -24.13 -14.08
N GLU A 238 6.14 -22.93 -14.66
CA GLU A 238 7.33 -22.09 -14.63
C GLU A 238 7.62 -21.53 -13.23
N VAL A 239 6.58 -21.16 -12.47
CA VAL A 239 6.71 -20.65 -11.09
C VAL A 239 7.01 -21.78 -10.09
N TRP A 240 6.21 -22.85 -10.13
CA TRP A 240 6.25 -23.99 -9.21
C TRP A 240 6.24 -25.33 -9.98
N PRO A 241 7.38 -25.71 -10.57
CA PRO A 241 7.46 -26.92 -11.39
C PRO A 241 7.09 -28.19 -10.63
N GLU A 242 7.34 -28.24 -9.32
CA GLU A 242 7.05 -29.39 -8.47
C GLU A 242 5.56 -29.77 -8.39
N TYR A 243 4.66 -28.81 -8.63
CA TYR A 243 3.21 -29.04 -8.55
C TYR A 243 2.54 -29.14 -9.92
N PHE A 244 3.06 -28.47 -10.96
CA PHE A 244 2.35 -28.30 -12.23
C PHE A 244 3.00 -28.98 -13.45
N SER A 245 4.21 -29.56 -13.36
CA SER A 245 4.95 -30.11 -14.52
C SER A 245 4.51 -31.51 -15.02
N GLY A 246 3.46 -32.12 -14.48
CA GLY A 246 3.02 -33.47 -14.86
C GLY A 246 2.18 -33.53 -16.15
N ASN A 247 2.46 -34.52 -17.03
CA ASN A 247 1.78 -34.78 -18.32
C ASN A 247 0.37 -35.42 -18.22
N GLY A 248 -0.22 -35.49 -17.02
CA GLY A 248 -1.40 -36.33 -16.76
C GLY A 248 -2.77 -35.67 -16.98
N PHE A 249 -2.84 -34.47 -17.55
CA PHE A 249 -4.10 -33.72 -17.60
C PHE A 249 -4.80 -33.82 -18.96
N PRO A 250 -6.13 -34.01 -18.98
CA PRO A 250 -6.88 -34.14 -20.21
C PRO A 250 -6.81 -32.86 -21.05
N GLU A 251 -6.53 -33.02 -22.34
CA GLU A 251 -6.42 -32.01 -23.41
C GLU A 251 -7.64 -31.05 -23.54
N GLN A 252 -8.73 -31.32 -22.80
CA GLN A 252 -10.00 -30.59 -22.90
C GLN A 252 -9.95 -29.15 -22.32
N GLU A 253 -8.96 -28.80 -21.50
CA GLU A 253 -8.88 -27.47 -20.88
C GLU A 253 -8.23 -26.40 -21.80
N GLU A 254 -7.52 -26.81 -22.87
CA GLU A 254 -6.83 -25.90 -23.79
C GLU A 254 -7.76 -25.23 -24.82
N LEU A 255 -8.99 -25.75 -24.99
CA LEU A 255 -9.95 -25.26 -26.00
C LEU A 255 -10.69 -23.99 -25.59
N LEU A 256 -10.78 -23.66 -24.30
CA LEU A 256 -11.48 -22.46 -23.81
C LEU A 256 -10.61 -21.19 -23.89
N ILE A 257 -9.29 -21.31 -23.98
CA ILE A 257 -8.35 -20.18 -23.88
C ILE A 257 -8.03 -19.56 -25.26
N LYS A 258 -8.23 -20.29 -26.37
CA LYS A 258 -7.85 -19.84 -27.72
C LYS A 258 -8.84 -18.87 -28.39
N GLN A 259 -9.94 -18.47 -27.74
CA GLN A 259 -11.03 -17.73 -28.41
C GLN A 259 -11.03 -16.19 -28.27
N GLU A 260 -10.07 -15.58 -27.57
CA GLU A 260 -10.15 -14.14 -27.22
C GLU A 260 -9.01 -13.21 -27.68
N THR A 261 -8.07 -13.66 -28.54
CA THR A 261 -6.86 -12.85 -28.85
C THR A 261 -6.84 -12.06 -30.17
N ASP A 262 -7.93 -11.98 -30.94
CA ASP A 262 -7.91 -11.36 -32.29
C ASP A 262 -8.65 -10.01 -32.42
N LEU A 263 -8.87 -9.27 -31.32
CA LEU A 263 -9.65 -8.02 -31.34
C LEU A 263 -8.83 -6.71 -31.25
N HIS A 264 -7.68 -6.61 -31.92
CA HIS A 264 -7.07 -5.30 -32.22
C HIS A 264 -6.53 -5.25 -33.65
N ARG A 265 -7.45 -5.11 -34.61
CA ARG A 265 -7.11 -4.70 -35.98
C ARG A 265 -6.73 -3.21 -35.97
N SER A 266 -5.47 -2.95 -36.24
CA SER A 266 -4.87 -1.62 -36.40
C SER A 266 -5.52 -0.83 -37.54
N LEU A 267 -6.12 0.31 -37.21
CA LEU A 267 -6.35 1.38 -38.18
C LEU A 267 -4.99 2.00 -38.52
N LEU A 268 -4.59 1.96 -39.78
CA LEU A 268 -3.37 2.63 -40.25
C LEU A 268 -3.51 4.15 -40.03
N PRO A 269 -2.50 4.83 -39.47
CA PRO A 269 -2.56 6.28 -39.27
C PRO A 269 -2.60 7.03 -40.62
N PRO A 270 -3.28 8.18 -40.69
CA PRO A 270 -3.25 9.07 -41.85
C PRO A 270 -1.83 9.42 -42.32
N LEU A 271 -1.64 9.59 -43.64
CA LEU A 271 -0.34 9.95 -44.23
C LEU A 271 0.25 11.25 -43.66
N ALA A 272 -0.60 12.20 -43.26
CA ALA A 272 -0.18 13.46 -42.64
C ALA A 272 0.52 13.24 -41.29
N ASP A 273 0.07 12.25 -40.51
CA ASP A 273 0.65 11.93 -39.19
C ASP A 273 2.03 11.28 -39.36
N LEU A 274 2.17 10.44 -40.38
CA LEU A 274 3.48 9.87 -40.76
C LEU A 274 4.46 10.97 -41.17
N ALA A 275 4.04 11.94 -41.99
CA ALA A 275 4.90 13.05 -42.41
C ALA A 275 5.33 13.93 -41.22
N LEU A 276 4.40 14.27 -40.32
CA LEU A 276 4.71 15.05 -39.11
C LEU A 276 5.63 14.29 -38.16
N SER A 277 5.46 12.98 -38.00
CA SER A 277 6.37 12.17 -37.19
C SER A 277 7.81 12.18 -37.71
N GLN A 278 7.99 12.23 -39.04
CA GLN A 278 9.32 12.36 -39.64
C GLN A 278 9.87 13.77 -39.50
N LEU A 279 9.03 14.80 -39.62
CA LEU A 279 9.46 16.18 -39.38
C LEU A 279 9.94 16.38 -37.94
N VAL A 280 9.23 15.85 -36.94
CA VAL A 280 9.67 15.93 -35.54
C VAL A 280 11.03 15.26 -35.33
N LYS A 281 11.25 14.09 -35.95
CA LYS A 281 12.57 13.43 -35.93
C LYS A 281 13.65 14.27 -36.57
N GLN A 282 13.35 14.89 -37.71
CA GLN A 282 14.31 15.74 -38.42
C GLN A 282 14.68 16.97 -37.60
N CYS A 283 13.69 17.67 -37.02
CA CYS A 283 13.91 18.81 -36.12
C CYS A 283 14.76 18.42 -34.91
N ALA A 284 14.49 17.25 -34.30
CA ALA A 284 15.28 16.74 -33.18
C ALA A 284 16.73 16.40 -33.57
N LEU A 285 16.97 15.95 -34.81
CA LEU A 285 18.30 15.64 -35.32
C LEU A 285 19.11 16.89 -35.68
N ASP A 286 18.45 17.86 -36.31
CA ASP A 286 19.07 19.10 -36.79
C ASP A 286 19.16 20.18 -35.69
N ASP A 287 18.53 19.94 -34.54
CA ASP A 287 18.39 20.89 -33.43
C ASP A 287 17.66 22.20 -33.84
N ASP A 288 16.81 22.11 -34.86
CA ASP A 288 16.04 23.22 -35.44
C ASP A 288 14.54 22.98 -35.28
N TRP A 289 13.93 23.73 -34.36
CA TRP A 289 12.52 23.60 -33.98
C TRP A 289 11.61 24.65 -34.62
N GLU A 290 12.16 25.63 -35.33
CA GLU A 290 11.41 26.71 -35.98
C GLU A 290 10.32 26.16 -36.94
N PRO A 291 10.57 25.11 -37.76
CA PRO A 291 9.54 24.57 -38.65
C PRO A 291 8.31 24.04 -37.92
N LEU A 292 8.49 23.48 -36.71
CA LEU A 292 7.38 22.99 -35.90
C LEU A 292 6.63 24.12 -35.20
N GLU A 293 7.33 25.19 -34.81
CA GLU A 293 6.68 26.40 -34.28
C GLU A 293 5.72 27.02 -35.28
N GLN A 294 6.12 27.11 -36.55
CA GLN A 294 5.26 27.61 -37.63
C GLN A 294 4.02 26.75 -37.85
N LEU A 295 4.13 25.43 -37.62
CA LEU A 295 3.00 24.50 -37.74
C LEU A 295 2.13 24.45 -36.48
N ALA A 296 2.65 24.84 -35.32
CA ALA A 296 1.94 24.82 -34.05
C ALA A 296 0.71 25.76 -34.06
N ASP A 297 0.74 26.81 -34.88
CA ASP A 297 -0.36 27.77 -34.96
C ASP A 297 -1.45 27.34 -35.97
N MET A 298 -1.28 26.21 -36.68
CA MET A 298 -2.27 25.68 -37.61
C MET A 298 -3.35 24.82 -36.91
N PRO A 299 -4.65 24.97 -37.23
CA PRO A 299 -5.72 24.19 -36.60
C PRO A 299 -5.54 22.68 -36.79
N GLY A 300 -5.66 21.91 -35.68
CA GLY A 300 -5.59 20.44 -35.68
C GLY A 300 -4.18 19.84 -35.83
N LYS A 301 -3.14 20.68 -35.98
CA LYS A 301 -1.73 20.25 -36.00
C LYS A 301 -1.12 20.06 -34.60
N PRO A 302 -1.46 20.88 -33.58
CA PRO A 302 -0.90 20.71 -32.25
C PRO A 302 -1.08 19.32 -31.66
N GLU A 303 -2.25 18.69 -31.84
CA GLU A 303 -2.52 17.35 -31.33
C GLU A 303 -1.62 16.29 -31.99
N VAL A 304 -1.39 16.41 -33.29
CA VAL A 304 -0.55 15.49 -34.06
C VAL A 304 0.93 15.72 -33.75
N ILE A 305 1.36 16.98 -33.64
CA ILE A 305 2.75 17.31 -33.25
C ILE A 305 3.01 16.86 -31.81
N ALA A 306 2.07 17.08 -30.89
CA ALA A 306 2.17 16.59 -29.52
C ALA A 306 2.27 15.06 -29.48
N ALA A 307 1.43 14.34 -30.24
CA ALA A 307 1.51 12.89 -30.33
C ALA A 307 2.85 12.41 -30.91
N ALA A 308 3.39 13.10 -31.91
CA ALA A 308 4.69 12.81 -32.50
C ALA A 308 5.86 13.10 -31.55
N LEU A 309 5.81 14.22 -30.80
CA LEU A 309 6.76 14.57 -29.76
C LEU A 309 6.72 13.56 -28.60
N ILE A 310 5.53 13.16 -28.14
CA ILE A 310 5.34 12.11 -27.13
C ILE A 310 5.92 10.76 -27.60
N SER A 311 5.93 10.52 -28.91
CA SER A 311 6.54 9.33 -29.51
C SER A 311 8.06 9.43 -29.65
N GLN A 312 8.65 10.63 -29.54
CA GLN A 312 10.09 10.82 -29.45
C GLN A 312 10.54 10.70 -28.00
N LYS A 313 11.45 9.75 -27.74
CA LYS A 313 11.97 9.52 -26.40
C LYS A 313 12.98 10.57 -25.96
N ASP A 314 13.77 11.07 -26.91
CA ASP A 314 14.90 11.96 -26.67
C ASP A 314 14.63 13.30 -27.37
N ILE A 315 14.51 14.36 -26.57
CA ILE A 315 14.27 15.73 -27.06
C ILE A 315 15.44 16.59 -26.56
N PRO A 316 16.26 17.16 -27.45
CA PRO A 316 17.27 18.16 -27.11
C PRO A 316 16.74 19.31 -26.25
N ASP A 317 17.60 19.88 -25.41
CA ASP A 317 17.23 20.97 -24.49
C ASP A 317 16.69 22.21 -25.22
N SER A 318 17.13 22.47 -26.45
CA SER A 318 16.64 23.54 -27.33
C SER A 318 15.14 23.40 -27.66
N GLY A 319 14.62 22.18 -27.73
CA GLY A 319 13.22 21.86 -28.04
C GLY A 319 12.29 21.87 -26.83
N SER A 320 12.85 22.04 -25.62
CA SER A 320 12.09 21.96 -24.37
C SER A 320 11.01 23.05 -24.25
N ALA A 321 11.31 24.28 -24.69
CA ALA A 321 10.34 25.38 -24.68
C ALA A 321 9.14 25.11 -25.61
N LEU A 322 9.40 24.57 -26.81
CA LEU A 322 8.36 24.17 -27.74
C LEU A 322 7.51 23.03 -27.18
N LEU A 323 8.15 22.02 -26.57
CA LEU A 323 7.45 20.94 -25.89
C LEU A 323 6.51 21.48 -24.79
N ALA A 324 6.98 22.43 -23.97
CA ALA A 324 6.16 23.05 -22.93
C ALA A 324 4.95 23.79 -23.53
N LYS A 325 5.11 24.48 -24.68
CA LYS A 325 4.00 25.15 -25.40
C LYS A 325 2.91 24.14 -25.78
N PHE A 326 3.28 22.95 -26.26
CA PHE A 326 2.30 21.91 -26.60
C PHE A 326 1.63 21.30 -25.36
N LEU A 327 2.42 21.00 -24.33
CA LEU A 327 1.91 20.42 -23.07
C LEU A 327 1.00 21.39 -22.32
N LEU A 328 1.18 22.71 -22.48
CA LEU A 328 0.33 23.73 -21.85
C LEU A 328 -1.16 23.52 -22.14
N SER A 329 -1.50 23.13 -23.37
CA SER A 329 -2.89 22.84 -23.77
C SER A 329 -3.45 21.60 -23.05
N GLU A 330 -2.60 20.64 -22.72
CA GLU A 330 -2.95 19.40 -22.03
C GLU A 330 -3.04 19.58 -20.51
N VAL A 331 -2.24 20.48 -19.93
CA VAL A 331 -2.29 20.80 -18.48
C VAL A 331 -3.68 21.26 -18.08
N GLY A 332 -4.30 22.14 -18.88
CA GLY A 332 -5.68 22.59 -18.64
C GLY A 332 -6.71 21.46 -18.73
N LYS A 333 -6.60 20.60 -19.75
CA LYS A 333 -7.50 19.44 -19.96
C LYS A 333 -7.35 18.38 -18.88
N ASN A 334 -6.14 18.21 -18.34
CA ASN A 334 -5.82 17.19 -17.36
C ASN A 334 -6.00 17.66 -15.90
N GLY A 335 -6.55 18.85 -15.68
CA GLY A 335 -6.82 19.35 -14.32
C GLY A 335 -5.58 19.87 -13.60
N GLY A 336 -4.62 20.42 -14.34
CA GLY A 336 -3.39 20.98 -13.78
C GLY A 336 -2.24 19.98 -13.65
N ILE A 337 -2.25 18.89 -14.42
CA ILE A 337 -1.21 17.86 -14.38
C ILE A 337 -0.18 18.12 -15.48
N VAL A 338 1.07 18.30 -15.08
CA VAL A 338 2.24 18.36 -15.97
C VAL A 338 2.90 16.98 -15.97
N ASP A 339 2.64 16.18 -17.00
CA ASP A 339 3.24 14.84 -17.18
C ASP A 339 4.47 14.93 -18.09
N LEU A 340 5.67 14.85 -17.48
CA LEU A 340 6.95 14.79 -18.18
C LEU A 340 7.54 13.37 -18.15
N SER A 341 6.76 12.36 -17.74
CA SER A 341 7.29 11.02 -17.49
C SER A 341 7.64 10.22 -18.76
N ARG A 342 7.17 10.72 -19.90
CA ARG A 342 7.32 10.09 -21.22
C ARG A 342 8.57 10.53 -21.96
N PHE A 343 9.29 11.52 -21.43
CA PHE A 343 10.44 12.14 -22.07
C PHE A 343 11.72 11.83 -21.30
N THR A 344 12.85 11.86 -22.00
CA THR A 344 14.18 11.80 -21.39
C THR A 344 14.78 13.21 -21.39
N LEU A 345 14.44 14.01 -20.38
CA LEU A 345 14.86 15.41 -20.29
C LEU A 345 16.08 15.60 -19.38
N SER A 346 16.91 16.59 -19.68
CA SER A 346 17.94 17.07 -18.77
C SER A 346 17.32 17.90 -17.63
N VAL A 347 18.06 18.13 -16.53
CA VAL A 347 17.59 19.02 -15.45
C VAL A 347 17.38 20.44 -15.97
N ASP A 348 18.25 20.89 -16.87
CA ASP A 348 18.23 22.26 -17.39
C ASP A 348 17.03 22.44 -18.32
N ALA A 349 16.72 21.46 -19.18
CA ALA A 349 15.48 21.44 -19.95
C ALA A 349 14.25 21.52 -19.04
N ILE A 350 14.18 20.71 -17.98
CA ILE A 350 13.07 20.76 -17.03
C ILE A 350 12.98 22.15 -16.38
N ARG A 351 14.09 22.74 -15.94
CA ARG A 351 14.12 24.08 -15.34
C ARG A 351 13.70 25.19 -16.31
N VAL A 352 13.98 25.04 -17.60
CA VAL A 352 13.48 25.95 -18.64
C VAL A 352 11.98 25.77 -18.83
N MET A 353 11.48 24.54 -18.79
CA MET A 353 10.06 24.23 -19.01
C MET A 353 9.15 24.64 -17.85
N LEU A 354 9.56 24.42 -16.60
CA LEU A 354 8.67 24.60 -15.44
C LEU A 354 8.05 26.02 -15.38
N PRO A 355 8.82 27.13 -15.55
CA PRO A 355 8.25 28.48 -15.50
C PRO A 355 7.28 28.80 -16.65
N LEU A 356 7.27 28.02 -17.73
CA LEU A 356 6.37 28.24 -18.88
C LEU A 356 4.94 27.76 -18.60
N PHE A 357 4.75 26.92 -17.58
CA PHE A 357 3.42 26.49 -17.15
C PHE A 357 2.82 27.48 -16.12
N PRO A 358 1.53 27.86 -16.22
CA PRO A 358 0.89 28.78 -15.29
C PRO A 358 0.91 28.25 -13.85
N CYS A 359 1.61 28.94 -12.96
CA CYS A 359 1.85 28.48 -11.59
C CYS A 359 0.56 28.26 -10.77
N ASP A 360 -0.50 29.03 -11.05
CA ASP A 360 -1.79 28.89 -10.38
C ASP A 360 -2.62 27.69 -10.88
N THR A 361 -2.28 27.17 -12.06
CA THR A 361 -2.99 26.04 -12.69
C THR A 361 -2.34 24.70 -12.36
N VAL A 362 -1.02 24.66 -12.21
CA VAL A 362 -0.27 23.41 -11.97
C VAL A 362 -0.53 22.91 -10.55
N LYS A 363 -1.13 21.72 -10.46
CA LYS A 363 -1.44 21.01 -9.21
C LYS A 363 -0.59 19.76 -9.04
N ALA A 364 -0.16 19.14 -10.13
CA ALA A 364 0.66 17.94 -10.10
C ALA A 364 1.76 17.97 -11.14
N VAL A 365 2.92 17.45 -10.78
CA VAL A 365 4.06 17.29 -11.70
C VAL A 365 4.53 15.83 -11.63
N ASP A 366 4.66 15.17 -12.77
CA ASP A 366 5.25 13.84 -12.88
C ASP A 366 6.56 13.91 -13.67
N LEU A 367 7.68 13.65 -12.99
CA LEU A 367 9.02 13.60 -13.61
C LEU A 367 9.56 12.17 -13.68
N SER A 368 8.70 11.16 -13.53
CA SER A 368 9.11 9.76 -13.51
C SER A 368 9.87 9.36 -14.78
N GLY A 369 10.80 8.42 -14.71
CA GLY A 369 11.58 7.94 -15.87
C GLY A 369 12.79 8.80 -16.25
N ASN A 370 12.85 10.06 -15.82
CA ASN A 370 13.99 10.95 -16.08
C ASN A 370 15.22 10.52 -15.24
N GLN A 371 16.31 10.12 -15.91
CA GLN A 371 17.52 9.56 -15.27
C GLN A 371 18.59 10.60 -14.92
N ASN A 372 18.41 11.87 -15.31
CA ASN A 372 19.43 12.90 -15.17
C ASN A 372 19.08 13.93 -14.09
N LEU A 373 18.18 13.62 -13.15
CA LEU A 373 17.71 14.57 -12.14
C LEU A 373 18.71 14.80 -11.00
N THR A 374 18.63 15.95 -10.34
CA THR A 374 19.31 16.23 -9.09
C THR A 374 18.30 16.39 -7.96
N PRO A 375 18.65 16.11 -6.68
CA PRO A 375 17.71 16.26 -5.57
C PRO A 375 17.11 17.66 -5.44
N ASP A 376 17.86 18.70 -5.81
CA ASP A 376 17.38 20.10 -5.75
C ASP A 376 16.19 20.39 -6.68
N ILE A 377 15.92 19.54 -7.69
CA ILE A 377 14.74 19.70 -8.55
C ILE A 377 13.43 19.65 -7.74
N VAL A 378 13.42 18.94 -6.60
CA VAL A 378 12.25 18.91 -5.70
C VAL A 378 11.97 20.30 -5.13
N VAL A 379 13.02 21.01 -4.74
CA VAL A 379 12.93 22.37 -4.19
C VAL A 379 12.56 23.35 -5.31
N ASP A 380 13.17 23.21 -6.49
CA ASP A 380 12.90 24.06 -7.65
C ASP A 380 11.42 23.95 -8.06
N VAL A 381 10.89 22.73 -8.18
CA VAL A 381 9.49 22.47 -8.58
C VAL A 381 8.50 23.00 -7.54
N THR A 382 8.74 22.74 -6.25
CA THR A 382 7.84 23.16 -5.16
C THR A 382 7.86 24.67 -4.94
N SER A 383 9.00 25.32 -5.23
CA SER A 383 9.14 26.77 -5.18
C SER A 383 8.54 27.46 -6.42
N THR A 384 8.61 26.82 -7.59
CA THR A 384 7.98 27.34 -8.84
C THR A 384 6.46 27.29 -8.76
N TYR A 385 5.90 26.27 -8.08
CA TYR A 385 4.46 26.03 -8.01
C TYR A 385 3.96 26.04 -6.56
N PRO A 386 3.56 27.21 -6.02
CA PRO A 386 3.11 27.32 -4.63
C PRO A 386 1.82 26.56 -4.33
N ASN A 387 1.04 26.19 -5.36
CA ASN A 387 -0.20 25.42 -5.25
C ASN A 387 -0.01 23.94 -5.63
N LEU A 388 1.23 23.49 -5.77
CA LEU A 388 1.54 22.10 -6.08
C LEU A 388 1.11 21.20 -4.94
N ILE A 389 0.22 20.26 -5.24
CA ILE A 389 -0.26 19.26 -4.28
C ILE A 389 0.36 17.89 -4.52
N ARG A 390 0.91 17.62 -5.71
CA ARG A 390 1.48 16.30 -6.04
C ARG A 390 2.80 16.40 -6.81
N LEU A 391 3.77 15.57 -6.43
CA LEU A 391 5.02 15.35 -7.18
C LEU A 391 5.34 13.85 -7.30
N MET A 392 5.65 13.38 -8.50
CA MET A 392 5.99 11.97 -8.77
C MET A 392 7.39 11.80 -9.35
N LEU A 393 8.17 10.89 -8.78
CA LEU A 393 9.58 10.64 -9.10
C LEU A 393 9.89 9.14 -9.14
N LEU A 394 9.14 8.37 -9.91
CA LEU A 394 9.37 6.93 -10.10
C LEU A 394 10.46 6.69 -11.15
N ASN A 395 11.24 5.62 -11.02
CA ASN A 395 12.31 5.30 -11.97
C ASN A 395 13.22 6.51 -12.29
N THR A 396 13.72 7.21 -11.27
CA THR A 396 14.68 8.31 -11.44
C THR A 396 16.02 7.93 -10.83
N ASN A 397 17.07 8.72 -11.10
CA ASN A 397 18.38 8.57 -10.46
C ASN A 397 18.43 9.17 -9.04
N ILE A 398 17.36 9.83 -8.57
CA ILE A 398 17.27 10.33 -7.20
C ILE A 398 17.13 9.14 -6.26
N THR A 399 18.10 8.96 -5.38
CA THR A 399 18.17 7.79 -4.50
C THR A 399 17.28 7.95 -3.26
N ASN A 400 16.94 6.82 -2.63
CA ASN A 400 16.19 6.84 -1.37
C ASN A 400 16.88 7.69 -0.29
N LYS A 401 18.21 7.61 -0.20
CA LYS A 401 19.00 8.39 0.76
C LYS A 401 18.89 9.89 0.50
N GLN A 402 18.91 10.31 -0.76
CA GLN A 402 18.79 11.74 -1.12
C GLN A 402 17.41 12.28 -0.76
N VAL A 403 16.33 11.54 -1.05
CA VAL A 403 14.97 11.96 -0.67
C VAL A 403 14.80 12.04 0.85
N MET A 404 15.27 11.04 1.59
CA MET A 404 15.20 11.09 3.06
C MET A 404 16.06 12.22 3.63
N GLY A 405 17.21 12.52 3.00
CA GLY A 405 18.03 13.67 3.34
C GLY A 405 17.30 14.99 3.12
N LEU A 406 16.61 15.17 1.98
CA LEU A 406 15.82 16.36 1.70
C LEU A 406 14.69 16.55 2.72
N LEU A 407 13.95 15.48 3.05
CA LEU A 407 12.89 15.51 4.05
C LEU A 407 13.40 15.92 5.44
N ALA A 408 14.65 15.58 5.76
CA ALA A 408 15.28 15.96 7.02
C ALA A 408 15.83 17.40 7.00
N THR A 409 16.44 17.84 5.89
CA THR A 409 17.16 19.13 5.83
C THR A 409 16.34 20.29 5.27
N LYS A 410 15.33 20.00 4.44
CA LYS A 410 14.46 20.98 3.76
C LYS A 410 12.99 20.52 3.81
N PRO A 411 12.43 20.22 5.01
CA PRO A 411 11.06 19.73 5.15
C PRO A 411 10.01 20.70 4.59
N GLU A 412 10.29 22.01 4.58
CA GLU A 412 9.41 23.06 4.10
C GLU A 412 9.01 22.93 2.63
N ALA A 413 9.87 22.33 1.79
CA ALA A 413 9.55 22.04 0.39
C ALA A 413 8.37 21.05 0.26
N PHE A 414 8.10 20.25 1.29
CA PHE A 414 7.07 19.22 1.28
C PHE A 414 5.79 19.62 2.01
N TYR A 415 5.79 20.73 2.76
CA TYR A 415 4.64 21.11 3.60
C TYR A 415 3.33 21.33 2.83
N ARG A 416 3.42 21.74 1.56
CA ARG A 416 2.25 21.94 0.70
C ARG A 416 1.87 20.72 -0.13
N LEU A 417 2.76 19.74 -0.24
CA LEU A 417 2.49 18.52 -0.98
C LEU A 417 1.51 17.65 -0.21
N HIS A 418 0.39 17.33 -0.84
CA HIS A 418 -0.51 16.28 -0.36
C HIS A 418 0.09 14.90 -0.60
N ASP A 419 0.72 14.73 -1.77
CA ASP A 419 1.21 13.45 -2.24
C ASP A 419 2.61 13.60 -2.87
N PHE A 420 3.56 12.81 -2.39
CA PHE A 420 4.90 12.74 -2.95
C PHE A 420 5.23 11.28 -3.19
N VAL A 421 5.41 10.91 -4.47
CA VAL A 421 5.54 9.51 -4.89
C VAL A 421 6.98 9.25 -5.24
N HIS A 422 7.68 8.53 -4.37
CA HIS A 422 9.07 8.16 -4.57
C HIS A 422 9.35 6.80 -3.93
N PRO A 423 10.23 5.95 -4.53
CA PRO A 423 10.62 4.65 -3.96
C PRO A 423 10.94 4.66 -2.46
N ALA A 424 11.58 5.72 -1.95
CA ALA A 424 11.90 5.90 -0.53
C ALA A 424 10.69 5.81 0.42
N LEU A 425 9.51 6.23 -0.05
CA LEU A 425 8.27 6.30 0.74
C LEU A 425 7.37 5.07 0.50
N LEU A 426 7.77 4.22 -0.44
CA LEU A 426 7.10 2.98 -0.80
C LEU A 426 7.81 1.78 -0.19
N VAL A 427 9.11 1.90 0.07
CA VAL A 427 9.90 0.86 0.70
C VAL A 427 9.63 0.86 2.19
N ARG A 428 9.11 -0.27 2.67
CA ARG A 428 9.25 -0.62 4.09
C ARG A 428 10.67 -1.12 4.29
N VAL A 429 11.49 -0.31 4.94
CA VAL A 429 12.68 -0.86 5.57
C VAL A 429 12.13 -1.72 6.69
N SER A 430 11.98 -3.03 6.47
CA SER A 430 11.71 -3.93 7.57
C SER A 430 12.75 -3.60 8.63
N PRO A 431 12.36 -3.15 9.84
CA PRO A 431 13.31 -3.16 10.93
C PRO A 431 13.89 -4.59 10.95
N PRO A 432 15.22 -4.76 11.03
CA PRO A 432 15.82 -6.08 11.10
C PRO A 432 15.01 -6.90 12.10
N SER A 433 14.53 -8.07 11.68
CA SER A 433 13.24 -8.70 12.05
C SER A 433 13.07 -9.17 13.50
N ASN A 434 13.49 -8.37 14.47
CA ASN A 434 13.09 -8.38 15.85
C ASN A 434 13.08 -6.92 16.27
N ALA A 435 11.95 -6.42 16.76
CA ALA A 435 11.77 -5.07 17.28
C ALA A 435 12.55 -4.85 18.59
N ASN A 436 13.84 -5.18 18.59
CA ASN A 436 14.80 -4.61 19.51
C ASN A 436 15.67 -3.72 18.64
N ILE A 437 16.24 -2.69 19.23
CA ILE A 437 17.53 -2.13 18.84
C ILE A 437 18.40 -3.23 18.20
N PRO A 438 19.15 -2.97 17.10
CA PRO A 438 19.98 -3.98 16.44
C PRO A 438 20.53 -4.94 17.49
N LYS A 439 20.16 -6.24 17.45
CA LYS A 439 20.49 -7.19 18.53
C LYS A 439 21.97 -7.11 18.91
N ASP A 440 22.77 -6.74 17.92
CA ASP A 440 24.12 -6.26 18.06
C ASP A 440 24.11 -4.73 17.91
N LEU A 441 23.93 -4.03 19.04
CA LEU A 441 24.29 -2.62 19.10
C LEU A 441 25.75 -2.50 18.65
N PRO A 442 26.12 -1.42 17.94
CA PRO A 442 27.49 -1.28 17.49
C PRO A 442 28.46 -1.43 18.66
N ALA A 443 29.54 -2.20 18.47
CA ALA A 443 30.50 -2.43 19.55
C ALA A 443 31.23 -1.14 19.96
N ALA A 444 31.42 -0.21 19.03
CA ALA A 444 32.02 1.08 19.28
C ALA A 444 30.96 2.13 19.64
N PHE A 445 31.27 3.00 20.61
CA PHE A 445 30.38 4.07 21.03
C PHE A 445 30.21 5.14 19.94
N GLU A 446 31.22 5.36 19.11
CA GLU A 446 31.16 6.28 17.95
C GLU A 446 30.10 5.81 16.93
N ASP A 447 29.98 4.50 16.74
CA ASP A 447 28.95 3.93 15.87
C ASP A 447 27.55 4.04 16.50
N LEU A 448 27.45 4.01 17.83
CA LEU A 448 26.20 4.31 18.55
C LEU A 448 25.79 5.78 18.33
N GLN A 449 26.74 6.72 18.42
CA GLN A 449 26.48 8.13 18.09
C GLN A 449 26.06 8.30 16.62
N ALA A 450 26.68 7.56 15.69
CA ALA A 450 26.28 7.57 14.29
C ALA A 450 24.87 6.97 14.10
N LEU A 451 24.54 5.91 14.84
CA LEU A 451 23.20 5.31 14.84
C LEU A 451 22.16 6.29 15.39
N HIS A 452 22.42 6.92 16.53
CA HIS A 452 21.58 7.95 17.12
C HIS A 452 21.37 9.08 16.12
N LYS A 453 22.45 9.65 15.57
CA LYS A 453 22.38 10.69 14.55
C LYS A 453 21.54 10.28 13.34
N ARG A 454 21.62 9.02 12.92
CA ARG A 454 20.83 8.49 11.81
C ARG A 454 19.34 8.37 12.15
N ILE A 455 19.00 8.06 13.39
CA ILE A 455 17.61 7.95 13.85
C ILE A 455 17.03 9.36 14.15
N SER A 456 17.82 10.26 14.73
CA SER A 456 17.42 11.63 15.04
C SER A 456 17.24 12.50 13.80
N THR A 457 17.95 12.21 12.71
CA THR A 457 17.77 12.90 11.41
C THR A 457 16.61 12.34 10.58
N ALA A 458 15.66 11.64 11.20
CA ALA A 458 14.52 11.11 10.48
C ALA A 458 13.54 12.23 10.07
N PRO A 459 12.70 12.01 9.06
CA PRO A 459 11.78 13.02 8.56
C PRO A 459 10.76 13.51 9.60
N ARG A 460 10.37 14.79 9.47
CA ARG A 460 9.29 15.42 10.23
C ARG A 460 7.91 14.94 9.78
N GLY A 461 7.50 13.83 10.39
CA GLY A 461 6.39 13.00 9.95
C GLY A 461 5.11 13.12 10.78
N PHE A 462 4.22 12.17 10.57
CA PHE A 462 2.99 12.01 11.34
C PHE A 462 2.79 10.55 11.71
N THR A 463 2.47 10.31 12.98
CA THR A 463 2.16 8.98 13.48
C THR A 463 0.71 8.90 13.93
N PHE A 464 0.01 7.84 13.55
CA PHE A 464 -1.27 7.47 14.13
C PHE A 464 -1.05 6.27 15.05
N MET A 465 -1.31 6.48 16.34
CA MET A 465 -1.28 5.48 17.40
C MET A 465 -2.69 5.18 17.92
N GLN A 466 -3.11 3.92 17.82
CA GLN A 466 -4.40 3.45 18.32
C GLN A 466 -4.21 2.27 19.27
N ALA A 467 -4.77 2.36 20.47
CA ALA A 467 -4.70 1.26 21.43
C ALA A 467 -5.66 0.16 21.00
N ASP A 468 -5.12 -1.06 20.89
CA ASP A 468 -5.91 -2.25 20.67
C ASP A 468 -5.80 -3.19 21.89
N LYS A 469 -6.94 -3.66 22.39
CA LYS A 469 -7.04 -4.67 23.47
C LYS A 469 -7.68 -5.96 22.96
N VAL A 470 -7.34 -6.40 21.74
CA VAL A 470 -7.83 -7.68 21.25
C VAL A 470 -7.18 -8.88 21.97
N ASN A 471 -6.01 -8.73 22.63
CA ASN A 471 -5.41 -9.80 23.42
C ASN A 471 -5.66 -9.63 24.92
N LEU A 472 -6.67 -10.32 25.44
CA LEU A 472 -7.06 -10.35 26.86
C LEU A 472 -5.98 -10.92 27.81
N LEU A 473 -4.87 -11.46 27.29
CA LEU A 473 -3.88 -12.22 28.06
C LEU A 473 -2.45 -11.62 28.08
N ASP A 474 -2.04 -10.80 27.10
CA ASP A 474 -0.62 -10.45 26.89
C ASP A 474 -0.28 -8.94 26.94
N GLY A 475 -1.16 -8.12 27.51
CA GLY A 475 -0.95 -6.66 27.62
C GLY A 475 -1.52 -5.85 26.46
N GLN A 476 -1.53 -4.52 26.61
CA GLN A 476 -1.97 -3.61 25.55
C GLN A 476 -0.96 -3.61 24.42
N ILE A 477 -1.43 -3.83 23.19
CA ILE A 477 -0.61 -3.61 22.00
C ILE A 477 -1.23 -2.43 21.27
N ALA A 478 -0.55 -1.28 21.28
CA ALA A 478 -0.92 -0.18 20.40
C ALA A 478 -0.59 -0.54 18.95
N SER A 479 -1.55 -0.37 18.04
CA SER A 479 -1.26 -0.31 16.62
C SER A 479 -0.74 1.07 16.28
N MET A 480 0.49 1.13 15.79
CA MET A 480 1.16 2.37 15.42
C MET A 480 1.49 2.35 13.94
N THR A 481 1.29 3.47 13.26
CA THR A 481 1.65 3.63 11.87
C THR A 481 2.11 5.05 11.62
N SER A 482 3.22 5.22 10.91
CA SER A 482 3.85 6.51 10.66
C SER A 482 4.05 6.78 9.17
N ILE A 483 4.03 8.06 8.82
CA ILE A 483 4.39 8.57 7.51
C ILE A 483 5.48 9.64 7.65
N PRO A 484 6.46 9.71 6.74
CA PRO A 484 7.63 10.58 6.87
C PRO A 484 7.36 12.05 6.56
N PHE A 485 6.23 12.38 5.96
CA PHE A 485 5.75 13.75 5.81
C PHE A 485 4.22 13.72 5.72
N PHE A 486 3.58 14.87 5.92
CA PHE A 486 2.13 14.98 5.86
C PHE A 486 1.67 16.39 5.52
N HIS A 487 0.47 16.47 4.93
CA HIS A 487 -0.32 17.68 4.82
C HIS A 487 -1.43 17.66 5.89
N SER A 488 -1.50 18.71 6.72
CA SER A 488 -2.39 18.81 7.89
C SER A 488 -3.87 18.60 7.52
N GLU A 489 -4.35 19.27 6.47
CA GLU A 489 -5.73 19.14 6.00
C GLU A 489 -6.04 17.72 5.54
N LYS A 490 -5.06 17.03 4.94
CA LYS A 490 -5.26 15.65 4.48
C LYS A 490 -5.33 14.69 5.63
N VAL A 491 -4.49 14.87 6.64
CA VAL A 491 -4.56 14.12 7.88
C VAL A 491 -5.96 14.25 8.48
N LEU A 492 -6.49 15.46 8.62
CA LEU A 492 -7.84 15.67 9.19
C LEU A 492 -8.92 15.02 8.32
N LEU A 493 -8.94 15.25 7.00
CA LEU A 493 -9.89 14.61 6.10
C LEU A 493 -9.88 13.07 6.22
N ARG A 494 -8.69 12.46 6.34
CA ARG A 494 -8.54 11.00 6.46
C ARG A 494 -9.00 10.52 7.84
N LEU A 495 -8.73 11.27 8.91
CA LEU A 495 -9.20 10.95 10.26
C LEU A 495 -10.72 11.14 10.38
N THR A 496 -11.30 12.20 9.82
CA THR A 496 -12.74 12.41 9.73
C THR A 496 -13.39 11.19 9.07
N LYS A 497 -12.86 10.76 7.92
CA LYS A 497 -13.34 9.57 7.22
C LYS A 497 -13.20 8.31 8.06
N PHE A 498 -12.13 8.16 8.84
CA PHE A 498 -11.96 7.03 9.76
C PHE A 498 -13.02 6.96 10.85
N PHE A 499 -13.49 8.10 11.35
CA PHE A 499 -14.54 8.15 12.37
C PHE A 499 -15.95 8.03 11.78
N THR A 500 -16.16 8.45 10.53
CA THR A 500 -17.44 8.25 9.84
C THR A 500 -17.60 6.83 9.32
N ASP A 501 -16.51 6.20 8.90
CA ASP A 501 -16.48 4.85 8.38
C ASP A 501 -16.31 3.84 9.53
N SER A 502 -16.78 2.60 9.37
CA SER A 502 -16.73 1.55 10.43
C SER A 502 -15.34 0.96 10.67
N PHE A 503 -14.26 1.74 10.50
CA PHE A 503 -12.88 1.27 10.66
C PHE A 503 -12.34 1.36 12.09
N VAL A 504 -13.08 2.00 13.00
CA VAL A 504 -12.64 2.16 14.39
C VAL A 504 -12.52 0.81 15.09
N GLY A 505 -11.33 0.56 15.62
CA GLY A 505 -10.98 -0.71 16.28
C GLY A 505 -10.26 -1.73 15.41
N SER A 506 -10.05 -1.47 14.11
CA SER A 506 -9.20 -2.33 13.28
C SER A 506 -7.71 -2.05 13.52
N GLN A 507 -6.89 -3.09 13.64
CA GLN A 507 -5.41 -2.95 13.68
C GLN A 507 -4.84 -2.28 12.43
N LEU A 508 -5.55 -2.38 11.30
CA LEU A 508 -5.18 -1.75 10.04
C LEU A 508 -5.66 -0.31 9.94
N GLY A 509 -6.54 0.15 10.84
CA GLY A 509 -7.08 1.50 10.89
C GLY A 509 -6.00 2.56 10.65
N PRO A 510 -4.93 2.61 11.46
CA PRO A 510 -3.87 3.59 11.31
C PRO A 510 -3.18 3.57 9.94
N SER A 511 -2.83 2.37 9.45
CA SER A 511 -2.21 2.20 8.14
C SER A 511 -3.12 2.62 6.99
N MET A 512 -4.42 2.34 7.07
CA MET A 512 -5.36 2.72 6.02
C MET A 512 -5.58 4.23 5.97
N VAL A 513 -5.69 4.85 7.13
CA VAL A 513 -5.87 6.30 7.27
C VAL A 513 -4.69 7.03 6.67
N LEU A 514 -3.47 6.66 7.03
CA LEU A 514 -2.28 7.38 6.57
C LEU A 514 -1.90 7.11 5.10
N ALA A 515 -2.37 6.01 4.51
CA ALA A 515 -2.04 5.63 3.14
C ALA A 515 -2.85 6.33 2.03
N ALA A 516 -4.05 6.85 2.34
CA ALA A 516 -5.02 7.20 1.30
C ALA A 516 -4.62 8.45 0.49
N GLY A 517 -4.24 8.32 -0.78
CA GLY A 517 -3.84 9.45 -1.65
C GLY A 517 -4.99 10.41 -2.01
N THR A 518 -4.67 11.61 -2.49
CA THR A 518 -5.67 12.60 -2.94
C THR A 518 -6.08 12.33 -4.39
N PRO A 519 -7.36 12.11 -4.73
CA PRO A 519 -7.76 12.07 -6.13
C PRO A 519 -7.53 13.44 -6.80
N LEU A 520 -6.84 13.49 -7.94
CA LEU A 520 -6.58 14.74 -8.69
C LEU A 520 -7.79 15.18 -9.53
N ARG A 521 -8.52 14.20 -10.08
CA ARG A 521 -9.76 14.46 -10.79
C ARG A 521 -10.90 14.48 -9.78
N SER A 522 -11.76 15.50 -9.87
CA SER A 522 -13.06 15.48 -9.20
C SER A 522 -13.76 14.20 -9.67
N GLN A 523 -13.79 13.19 -8.82
CA GLN A 523 -14.58 12.01 -9.11
C GLN A 523 -16.05 12.44 -9.21
N PRO A 524 -16.85 11.77 -10.07
CA PRO A 524 -18.27 12.08 -10.20
C PRO A 524 -18.90 12.12 -8.80
N ARG A 525 -19.63 13.19 -8.48
CA ARG A 525 -20.30 13.35 -7.17
C ARG A 525 -21.27 12.19 -6.85
N ASP A 526 -21.68 11.42 -7.86
CA ASP A 526 -22.60 10.29 -7.75
C ASP A 526 -21.91 8.93 -7.58
N MET A 527 -20.58 8.86 -7.51
CA MET A 527 -19.93 7.59 -7.19
C MET A 527 -20.25 7.20 -5.75
N ASN A 528 -20.90 6.05 -5.58
CA ASN A 528 -21.12 5.45 -4.27
C ASN A 528 -19.76 5.28 -3.56
N GLU A 529 -19.68 5.52 -2.25
CA GLU A 529 -18.46 5.44 -1.42
C GLU A 529 -17.63 4.18 -1.63
N ARG A 530 -18.27 3.08 -2.03
CA ARG A 530 -17.60 1.84 -2.47
C ARG A 530 -16.62 2.04 -3.62
N GLN A 531 -17.04 2.76 -4.66
CA GLN A 531 -16.20 3.04 -5.83
C GLN A 531 -15.04 3.97 -5.45
N HIS A 532 -15.26 4.91 -4.53
CA HIS A 532 -14.18 5.77 -4.03
C HIS A 532 -13.04 4.97 -3.39
N TRP A 533 -13.36 3.88 -2.68
CA TRP A 533 -12.32 3.05 -2.08
C TRP A 533 -11.55 2.24 -3.12
N LEU A 534 -12.24 1.63 -4.08
CA LEU A 534 -11.63 0.79 -5.13
C LEU A 534 -10.80 1.58 -6.14
N HIS A 535 -11.15 2.85 -6.35
CA HIS A 535 -10.42 3.76 -7.25
C HIS A 535 -9.46 4.70 -6.52
N ARG A 536 -9.20 4.45 -5.22
CA ARG A 536 -8.19 5.21 -4.51
C ARG A 536 -6.81 4.77 -4.99
N TRP A 537 -5.94 5.75 -5.03
CA TRP A 537 -4.53 5.50 -5.23
C TRP A 537 -3.79 5.75 -3.92
N ILE A 538 -2.63 5.12 -3.77
CA ILE A 538 -1.83 5.19 -2.56
C ILE A 538 -0.52 5.90 -2.91
N SER A 539 -0.21 6.99 -2.21
CA SER A 539 0.99 7.78 -2.47
C SER A 539 2.21 7.31 -1.68
N MET A 540 2.00 6.60 -0.58
CA MET A 540 3.05 6.05 0.27
C MET A 540 2.58 4.79 0.99
N VAL A 541 3.52 3.93 1.38
CA VAL A 541 3.23 2.78 2.23
C VAL A 541 3.56 3.18 3.67
N PRO A 542 2.56 3.36 4.55
CA PRO A 542 2.84 3.74 5.91
C PRO A 542 3.71 2.70 6.61
N ILE A 543 4.60 3.16 7.49
CA ILE A 543 5.56 2.33 8.20
C ILE A 543 4.93 1.89 9.51
N ARG A 544 4.95 0.60 9.83
CA ARG A 544 4.41 0.05 11.09
C ARG A 544 5.56 -0.39 11.98
N GLY A 545 5.55 0.03 13.25
CA GLY A 545 6.53 -0.40 14.23
C GLY A 545 6.65 0.57 15.41
N ILE A 546 6.89 0.05 16.61
CA ILE A 546 6.96 0.83 17.86
C ILE A 546 8.09 1.89 17.80
N TYR A 547 9.23 1.54 17.21
CA TYR A 547 10.36 2.47 17.03
C TYR A 547 10.21 3.40 15.84
N ASP A 548 9.34 3.08 14.88
CA ASP A 548 9.12 3.93 13.71
C ASP A 548 8.23 5.13 14.06
N THR A 549 7.38 4.99 15.09
CA THR A 549 6.64 6.10 15.74
C THR A 549 7.56 7.25 16.14
N TRP A 550 8.75 6.90 16.61
CA TRP A 550 9.77 7.83 17.08
C TRP A 550 10.75 8.28 15.99
N ARG A 551 10.58 7.80 14.75
CA ARG A 551 11.30 8.28 13.56
C ARG A 551 10.53 9.34 12.80
N ALA A 552 9.20 9.33 12.86
CA ALA A 552 8.41 10.45 12.42
C ALA A 552 8.43 11.50 13.53
N HIS A 553 9.52 12.28 13.59
CA HIS A 553 9.68 13.34 14.58
C HIS A 553 8.53 14.34 14.42
N GLU A 554 8.01 14.84 15.54
CA GLU A 554 6.99 15.90 15.71
C GLU A 554 5.58 15.42 16.09
N TRP A 555 4.78 14.83 15.20
CA TRP A 555 3.32 14.75 15.38
C TRP A 555 2.77 13.34 15.57
N ILE A 556 1.97 13.15 16.62
CA ILE A 556 1.25 11.91 16.91
C ILE A 556 -0.24 12.21 17.07
N PHE A 557 -1.10 11.46 16.37
CA PHE A 557 -2.51 11.34 16.72
C PHE A 557 -2.71 10.09 17.56
N ALA A 558 -3.07 10.29 18.83
CA ALA A 558 -3.34 9.22 19.77
C ALA A 558 -4.85 8.99 19.88
N LEU A 559 -5.27 7.72 19.80
CA LEU A 559 -6.65 7.31 19.92
C LEU A 559 -6.81 6.13 20.88
N ASN A 560 -7.34 6.41 22.07
CA ASN A 560 -7.69 5.39 23.03
C ASN A 560 -9.17 5.02 22.91
N CYS A 561 -9.47 4.07 22.03
CA CYS A 561 -10.83 3.52 21.87
C CYS A 561 -11.00 2.19 22.60
N THR A 562 -10.31 1.97 23.74
CA THR A 562 -10.35 0.69 24.44
C THR A 562 -11.80 0.31 24.80
N PRO A 563 -12.39 -0.71 24.15
CA PRO A 563 -13.77 -1.08 24.39
C PRO A 563 -13.82 -1.98 25.60
N HIS A 564 -13.64 -1.40 26.79
CA HIS A 564 -13.73 -2.16 28.02
C HIS A 564 -15.20 -2.36 28.36
N PHE A 565 -15.75 -3.54 28.02
CA PHE A 565 -17.10 -3.96 28.44
C PHE A 565 -17.32 -3.87 29.97
N LYS A 566 -16.24 -3.78 30.77
CA LYS A 566 -16.29 -3.73 32.23
C LYS A 566 -15.90 -2.39 32.87
N ARG A 567 -15.21 -1.50 32.15
CA ARG A 567 -14.78 -0.18 32.65
C ARG A 567 -15.22 0.84 31.63
N ARG A 568 -16.29 1.58 31.94
CA ARG A 568 -16.86 2.67 31.13
C ARG A 568 -15.87 3.85 31.02
N GLN A 569 -14.68 3.62 30.46
CA GLN A 569 -13.80 4.71 30.08
C GLN A 569 -14.33 5.28 28.77
N GLU A 570 -14.51 6.60 28.76
CA GLU A 570 -14.86 7.34 27.54
C GLU A 570 -13.66 7.24 26.58
N PRO A 571 -13.90 7.07 25.26
CA PRO A 571 -12.83 7.05 24.30
C PRO A 571 -12.17 8.43 24.28
N THR A 572 -10.84 8.45 24.25
CA THR A 572 -10.09 9.70 24.27
C THR A 572 -9.21 9.85 23.04
N TYR A 573 -8.93 11.09 22.67
CA TYR A 573 -8.04 11.42 21.56
C TYR A 573 -7.12 12.60 21.88
N ALA A 574 -6.00 12.71 21.17
CA ALA A 574 -5.16 13.89 21.22
C ALA A 574 -4.30 14.03 19.95
N PHE A 575 -4.05 15.27 19.54
CA PHE A 575 -2.90 15.61 18.71
C PHE A 575 -1.75 15.96 19.65
N ILE A 576 -0.67 15.22 19.55
CA ILE A 576 0.46 15.30 20.47
C ILE A 576 1.68 15.76 19.68
N LYS A 577 2.32 16.81 20.18
CA LYS A 577 3.61 17.26 19.68
C LYS A 577 4.71 16.93 20.70
N VAL A 578 5.72 16.22 20.25
CA VAL A 578 6.91 15.89 21.06
C VAL A 578 7.99 16.93 20.75
N ASP A 579 8.63 17.45 21.79
CA ASP A 579 9.79 18.34 21.64
C ASP A 579 10.97 17.57 21.05
N GLU A 580 11.52 18.08 19.94
CA GLU A 580 12.55 17.40 19.14
C GLU A 580 13.87 17.24 19.91
N GLU A 581 14.30 18.28 20.63
CA GLU A 581 15.56 18.26 21.37
C GLU A 581 15.49 17.27 22.52
N ALA A 582 14.40 17.33 23.29
CA ALA A 582 14.13 16.39 24.37
C ALA A 582 14.03 14.94 23.88
N HIS A 583 13.31 14.71 22.77
CA HIS A 583 13.18 13.39 22.15
C HIS A 583 14.54 12.83 21.75
N ASN A 584 15.37 13.65 21.13
CA ASN A 584 16.70 13.26 20.71
C ASN A 584 17.61 12.95 21.90
N GLU A 585 17.54 13.71 23.00
CA GLU A 585 18.28 13.44 24.23
C GLU A 585 17.84 12.12 24.87
N TRP A 586 16.53 11.92 25.02
CA TRP A 586 15.97 10.69 25.56
C TRP A 586 16.36 9.47 24.73
N LEU A 587 16.21 9.55 23.40
CA LEU A 587 16.58 8.47 22.50
C LEU A 587 18.07 8.12 22.62
N PHE A 588 18.95 9.12 22.76
CA PHE A 588 20.37 8.89 22.97
C PHE A 588 20.63 8.16 24.28
N ASN A 589 20.01 8.62 25.37
CA ASN A 589 20.17 8.02 26.70
C ASN A 589 19.67 6.58 26.71
N MET A 590 18.51 6.31 26.11
CA MET A 590 17.97 4.96 25.95
C MET A 590 18.93 4.05 25.17
N LEU A 591 19.43 4.50 24.01
CA LEU A 591 20.38 3.73 23.20
C LEU A 591 21.70 3.47 23.94
N LYS A 592 22.16 4.44 24.71
CA LYS A 592 23.39 4.36 25.51
C LYS A 592 23.23 3.38 26.67
N GLU A 593 22.13 3.44 27.42
CA GLU A 593 21.87 2.52 28.52
C GLU A 593 21.83 1.06 28.03
N GLU A 594 21.17 0.79 26.91
CA GLU A 594 21.14 -0.55 26.33
C GLU A 594 22.51 -1.00 25.81
N TRP A 595 23.29 -0.07 25.25
CA TRP A 595 24.66 -0.33 24.82
C TRP A 595 25.54 -0.74 26.00
N GLU A 596 25.47 0.00 27.12
CA GLU A 596 26.22 -0.31 28.34
C GLU A 596 25.82 -1.66 28.94
N VAL A 597 24.53 -2.02 28.91
CA VAL A 597 24.04 -3.34 29.33
C VAL A 597 24.63 -4.46 28.45
N ASN A 598 24.72 -4.24 27.13
CA ASN A 598 25.25 -5.23 26.21
C ASN A 598 26.78 -5.38 26.32
N GLU A 599 27.52 -4.30 26.55
CA GLU A 599 28.96 -4.36 26.80
C GLU A 599 29.29 -5.05 28.14
N GLY A 600 28.53 -4.77 29.20
CA GLY A 600 28.68 -5.48 30.48
C GLY A 600 28.54 -7.00 30.33
N LYS A 601 27.56 -7.46 29.55
CA LYS A 601 27.37 -8.90 29.23
C LYS A 601 28.57 -9.50 28.48
N LYS A 602 29.18 -8.76 27.55
CA LYS A 602 30.36 -9.24 26.79
C LYS A 602 31.60 -9.38 27.68
N ASN A 603 31.74 -8.51 28.68
CA ASN A 603 32.87 -8.53 29.62
C ASN A 603 32.73 -9.59 30.73
N GLY A 604 31.67 -10.42 30.68
CA GLY A 604 31.41 -11.45 31.68
C GLY A 604 30.97 -10.89 33.03
N GLU A 605 30.58 -9.61 33.08
CA GLU A 605 29.91 -9.07 34.27
C GLU A 605 28.57 -9.79 34.41
N ALA A 606 28.30 -10.30 35.62
CA ALA A 606 26.98 -10.86 35.92
C ALA A 606 25.94 -9.80 35.52
N PRO A 607 24.87 -10.18 34.80
CA PRO A 607 23.86 -9.20 34.39
C PRO A 607 23.40 -8.50 35.66
N LYS A 608 23.73 -7.21 35.78
CA LYS A 608 23.12 -6.35 36.79
C LYS A 608 21.62 -6.54 36.63
N ASP A 609 20.88 -6.65 37.72
CA ASP A 609 19.45 -6.92 37.67
C ASP A 609 18.74 -5.73 36.97
N VAL A 610 18.64 -5.81 35.63
CA VAL A 610 18.19 -4.70 34.78
C VAL A 610 16.67 -4.54 34.86
N SER A 611 15.97 -5.45 35.54
CA SER A 611 14.54 -5.29 35.82
C SER A 611 14.23 -4.03 36.65
N GLY A 612 15.26 -3.36 37.21
CA GLY A 612 15.14 -2.08 37.89
C GLY A 612 15.83 -0.88 37.22
N VAL A 613 16.51 -1.03 36.07
CA VAL A 613 17.01 0.13 35.32
C VAL A 613 15.83 0.69 34.54
N ALA A 614 15.01 1.49 35.23
CA ALA A 614 14.00 2.29 34.58
C ALA A 614 14.71 3.22 33.61
N VAL A 615 14.55 2.96 32.31
CA VAL A 615 14.88 3.92 31.25
C VAL A 615 14.35 5.25 31.74
N THR A 616 15.21 6.26 31.83
CA THR A 616 14.83 7.57 32.35
C THR A 616 13.54 7.99 31.65
N PRO A 617 12.40 8.10 32.39
CA PRO A 617 11.13 8.32 31.76
C PRO A 617 11.19 9.64 31.01
N PHE A 618 10.69 9.65 29.79
CA PHE A 618 10.65 10.85 28.97
C PHE A 618 9.98 11.97 29.77
N SER A 619 10.68 13.11 29.93
CA SER A 619 10.18 14.17 30.80
C SER A 619 8.85 14.73 30.30
N LEU A 620 7.96 14.91 31.27
CA LEU A 620 6.58 15.33 31.07
C LEU A 620 6.41 16.73 30.50
N GLU A 621 7.46 17.57 30.60
CA GLU A 621 7.46 18.95 30.13
C GLU A 621 7.67 19.05 28.61
N ASN A 622 8.07 17.94 27.97
CA ASN A 622 8.48 17.88 26.57
C ASN A 622 7.39 17.40 25.63
N VAL A 623 6.16 17.27 26.12
CA VAL A 623 4.98 16.85 25.36
C VAL A 623 3.91 17.92 25.43
N LYS A 624 3.38 18.32 24.28
CA LYS A 624 2.24 19.24 24.17
C LYS A 624 1.05 18.51 23.59
N VAL A 625 -0.10 18.67 24.24
CA VAL A 625 -1.38 18.07 23.81
C VAL A 625 -2.27 19.16 23.24
N TYR A 626 -2.88 18.87 22.10
CA TYR A 626 -3.74 19.76 21.35
C TYR A 626 -5.04 19.06 20.97
N ASP A 627 -6.12 19.83 20.97
CA ASP A 627 -7.31 19.51 20.17
C ASP A 627 -7.05 19.81 18.67
N VAL A 628 -8.07 19.66 17.84
CA VAL A 628 -7.94 19.89 16.39
C VAL A 628 -7.59 21.35 16.04
N ARG A 629 -8.08 22.33 16.80
CA ARG A 629 -7.82 23.76 16.54
C ARG A 629 -6.43 24.16 16.99
N GLY A 630 -5.99 23.67 18.16
CA GLY A 630 -4.63 23.80 18.64
C GLY A 630 -3.61 23.12 17.73
N PHE A 631 -3.96 21.96 17.16
CA PHE A 631 -3.18 21.30 16.12
C PHE A 631 -3.03 22.21 14.89
N ALA A 632 -4.15 22.75 14.37
CA ALA A 632 -4.14 23.66 13.23
C ALA A 632 -3.28 24.92 13.47
N ASP A 633 -3.41 25.54 14.65
CA ASP A 633 -2.59 26.70 15.05
C ASP A 633 -1.09 26.35 15.14
N ALA A 634 -0.77 25.17 15.67
CA ALA A 634 0.61 24.74 15.87
C ALA A 634 1.30 24.38 14.56
N VAL A 635 0.62 23.67 13.63
CA VAL A 635 1.19 23.35 12.30
C VAL A 635 1.33 24.59 11.44
N GLU A 636 0.43 25.57 11.56
CA GLU A 636 0.56 26.87 10.88
C GLU A 636 1.80 27.63 11.34
N LYS A 637 2.10 27.62 12.65
CA LYS A 637 3.33 28.21 13.21
C LYS A 637 4.61 27.53 12.73
N GLU A 638 4.54 26.27 12.30
CA GLU A 638 5.65 25.55 11.67
C GLU A 638 5.84 25.93 10.19
N GLY A 639 4.93 26.72 9.60
CA GLY A 639 4.92 27.06 8.19
C GLY A 639 4.16 26.07 7.30
N ARG A 640 3.46 25.09 7.90
CA ARG A 640 2.57 24.19 7.15
C ARG A 640 1.24 24.90 6.83
N PRO A 641 0.55 24.55 5.75
CA PRO A 641 -0.80 25.05 5.51
C PRO A 641 -1.72 24.74 6.69
N ARG A 642 -2.48 25.73 7.14
CA ARG A 642 -3.53 25.54 8.14
C ARG A 642 -4.68 24.76 7.48
N PRO A 643 -5.23 23.71 8.12
CA PRO A 643 -6.47 23.11 7.65
C PRO A 643 -7.60 24.13 7.53
N SER A 644 -8.46 23.96 6.52
CA SER A 644 -9.64 24.82 6.36
C SER A 644 -10.64 24.64 7.51
N GLU A 645 -11.42 25.69 7.80
CA GLU A 645 -12.45 25.64 8.85
C GLU A 645 -13.48 24.54 8.59
N GLU A 646 -13.87 24.33 7.33
CA GLU A 646 -14.79 23.27 6.93
C GLU A 646 -14.27 21.87 7.33
N VAL A 647 -12.98 21.61 7.10
CA VAL A 647 -12.36 20.32 7.44
C VAL A 647 -12.23 20.14 8.95
N MET A 648 -11.91 21.21 9.69
CA MET A 648 -11.85 21.15 11.15
C MET A 648 -13.25 20.89 11.75
N VAL A 649 -14.28 21.60 11.30
CA VAL A 649 -15.67 21.40 11.75
C VAL A 649 -16.14 19.98 11.42
N ALA A 650 -15.87 19.48 10.20
CA ALA A 650 -16.23 18.12 9.83
C ALA A 650 -15.54 17.07 10.73
N PHE A 651 -14.28 17.30 11.12
CA PHE A 651 -13.59 16.45 12.09
C PHE A 651 -14.24 16.49 13.48
N GLU A 652 -14.53 17.70 13.99
CA GLU A 652 -15.22 17.91 15.28
C GLU A 652 -16.57 17.20 15.29
N GLU A 653 -17.36 17.32 14.22
CA GLU A 653 -18.64 16.63 14.06
C GLU A 653 -18.48 15.11 14.03
N ALA A 654 -17.47 14.58 13.34
CA ALA A 654 -17.23 13.15 13.25
C ALA A 654 -16.86 12.53 14.60
N ILE A 655 -16.07 13.21 15.43
CA ILE A 655 -15.72 12.72 16.77
C ILE A 655 -16.81 12.99 17.82
N ALA A 656 -17.67 13.99 17.60
CA ALA A 656 -18.81 14.29 18.48
C ALA A 656 -20.04 13.42 18.21
N GLY A 657 -20.23 12.99 16.96
CA GLY A 657 -21.48 12.42 16.47
C GLY A 657 -21.90 11.07 17.04
N GLY A 658 -21.15 10.46 17.96
CA GLY A 658 -21.49 9.20 18.67
C GLY A 658 -21.72 7.97 17.79
N ARG A 659 -21.57 8.11 16.47
CA ARG A 659 -21.81 7.08 15.46
C ARG A 659 -20.51 6.39 15.06
N ILE A 660 -19.64 6.07 16.01
CA ILE A 660 -18.66 5.02 15.73
C ILE A 660 -19.46 3.73 15.57
N ARG A 661 -19.80 3.40 14.32
CA ARG A 661 -20.50 2.18 13.98
C ARG A 661 -19.50 1.04 14.12
N ARG A 662 -19.48 0.39 15.27
CA ARG A 662 -18.79 -0.88 15.41
C ARG A 662 -19.72 -1.98 14.89
N SER A 663 -19.32 -2.66 13.81
CA SER A 663 -20.00 -3.86 13.36
C SER A 663 -19.65 -5.00 14.34
N VAL A 664 -20.42 -5.09 15.42
CA VAL A 664 -20.43 -6.32 16.23
C VAL A 664 -21.52 -7.21 15.63
N PRO A 665 -21.31 -8.53 15.50
CA PRO A 665 -22.34 -9.45 14.97
C PRO A 665 -23.70 -9.36 15.68
N THR A 666 -23.74 -8.78 16.90
CA THR A 666 -24.92 -8.69 17.76
C THR A 666 -25.54 -7.29 17.84
N GLY A 667 -25.15 -6.32 17.00
CA GLY A 667 -25.77 -4.99 16.93
C GLY A 667 -24.80 -3.80 16.99
N PHE A 668 -25.32 -2.58 16.78
CA PHE A 668 -24.53 -1.35 16.84
C PHE A 668 -24.32 -0.91 18.30
N LEU A 669 -23.07 -0.71 18.69
CA LEU A 669 -22.76 -0.05 19.96
C LEU A 669 -22.70 1.46 19.70
N GLU A 670 -23.56 2.25 20.36
CA GLU A 670 -23.36 3.70 20.44
C GLU A 670 -22.10 3.96 21.26
N VAL A 671 -21.12 4.62 20.66
CA VAL A 671 -19.89 5.00 21.35
C VAL A 671 -20.05 6.45 21.79
N PRO A 672 -19.73 6.78 23.06
CA PRO A 672 -19.80 8.17 23.49
C PRO A 672 -18.86 9.06 22.67
N PRO A 673 -19.13 10.38 22.60
CA PRO A 673 -18.23 11.35 21.97
C PRO A 673 -16.80 11.20 22.47
N LEU A 674 -15.81 11.41 21.60
CA LEU A 674 -14.41 11.34 22.02
C LEU A 674 -14.07 12.56 22.87
N VAL A 675 -13.41 12.32 24.00
CA VAL A 675 -12.93 13.37 24.90
C VAL A 675 -11.45 13.65 24.62
N LEU A 676 -11.05 14.91 24.72
CA LEU A 676 -9.64 15.27 24.59
C LEU A 676 -8.86 14.66 25.75
N MET A 677 -7.77 13.93 25.46
CA MET A 677 -6.86 13.42 26.49
C MET A 677 -6.26 14.60 27.25
N ASP A 678 -6.20 14.49 28.57
CA ASP A 678 -5.33 15.39 29.33
C ASP A 678 -3.85 15.04 29.11
N ILE A 679 -2.97 15.92 29.57
CA ILE A 679 -1.54 15.73 29.37
C ILE A 679 -1.03 14.43 30.02
N GLU A 680 -1.51 14.08 31.21
CA GLU A 680 -1.09 12.90 31.97
C GLU A 680 -1.60 11.61 31.32
N GLU A 681 -2.83 11.61 30.80
CA GLU A 681 -3.38 10.49 30.03
C GLU A 681 -2.59 10.29 28.73
N ALA A 682 -2.34 11.36 27.97
CA ALA A 682 -1.55 11.30 26.74
C ALA A 682 -0.13 10.74 26.99
N LYS A 683 0.49 11.14 28.10
CA LYS A 683 1.80 10.61 28.54
C LYS A 683 1.72 9.13 28.87
N GLN A 684 0.80 8.74 29.75
CA GLN A 684 0.61 7.33 30.10
C GLN A 684 0.36 6.49 28.85
N TYR A 685 -0.43 7.03 27.92
CA TYR A 685 -0.76 6.36 26.68
C TYR A 685 0.46 6.18 25.77
N ILE A 686 1.29 7.21 25.59
CA ILE A 686 2.50 7.12 24.76
C ILE A 686 3.58 6.23 25.38
N PHE A 687 3.83 6.33 26.69
CA PHE A 687 4.98 5.67 27.32
C PHE A 687 4.66 4.29 27.91
N ALA A 688 3.39 3.93 28.08
CA ALA A 688 3.01 2.58 28.50
C ALA A 688 2.97 1.57 27.34
N ASN A 689 3.01 2.04 26.08
CA ASN A 689 2.99 1.22 24.87
C ASN A 689 4.28 1.42 24.08
#